data_AF-A0A3R6WK25-F1
#
_entry.id   AF-A0A3R6WK25-F1
#
_cell.length_a   1.000
_cell.length_b   1.000
_cell.length_c   1.000
_cell.angle_alpha   90.00
_cell.angle_beta   90.00
_cell.angle_gamma   90.00
#
_symmetry.space_group_name_H-M   'P 1'
#
loop_
_entity.id
_entity.type
_entity.pdbx_description
1 polymer ?
#
loop_
_entity_poly.entity_id
_entity_poly.type
_entity_poly.pdbx_seq_one_letter_code
_entity_poly.pdbx_strand_id
1 'polypeptide(L)'
;MEALLALLARQQTPGGVQAAPSVQEQLALLLASQAPAAPTQPVATSPPKPERSPNRVCVHFLSNHGCRNGDACTFRHEKPNGSPSNPSPPSKATLPKKQVKPFGGKPKDPIICPYFNAPGGCNFKDKCKMLHVVDAKAQAIRDGEIAAFAAAQSNLRENLNKIRDDMKAKYDQANRLDLVIVMDCTSSMGPWIKAAKDAVTTIITNIQTDHPNATVRVGFVGYRDYSSYSSAPLRIETISLTPNTDDVHAFISQLTAGGGRGNFADIPGGLEVALDMPWECDAKVILLVGDAPCHGKLYHDNYRGEMHPSTPCIQEQMRTIARRGIDFRIIEIAPENTAKMVAILQAEYMSTMASDGLERSFASVSLSASGDVVKFGDIVKKISSDSLQASKSRSVISSARKTVGTKSSGIPSLVQIGDDDDEDADSDYDNSAAPSGGAEWAPPTTLTPLNWADVAACPEIAAVRYCVMIRLECNNLAKPVTITTKQATKIKLLTTPFAKGAMRTAHGMQDTTLGLDLIAKFYFGTAATMDHHVREDVEMHAIAKRLATEFSKSPCVENGVDFISTCWYEVAGRPLFTAEPHIPGDYKKYNNNSGWVGDAMADDQVVTAQAFSHFSFEQSKGQLMVVDLQGVGSIFTDPQIHSLNAAKYGHGNLGEAGMATFFATHRCNRICNALRLTPYDGTELPPEPPTGTNVAPDKIMTCSCGICGGIFTMFHSGFIEEVKNYTDVSCPPCKVHFDKTKTSIACLGCGKAKTFSLYWYKMKGMDTPKYCSKACKAAKEPKAKPPKPQSWKKTVCQAIAACKQPDGWSILAAVGNKLKQMDPTFSVKEHAPSLKELVERLPNVEIRDNGVVKGPAVYFARLK
;
A
#
# COMPACT_ATOMS: atom_id res chain seq x y z
N MET A 1 27.47 0.28 33.37
CA MET A 1 28.77 -0.24 32.93
C MET A 1 29.27 -1.33 33.86
N GLU A 2 29.29 -1.11 35.18
CA GLU A 2 29.67 -2.17 36.15
C GLU A 2 28.70 -3.37 36.19
N ALA A 3 27.39 -3.16 36.00
CA ALA A 3 26.44 -4.27 35.85
C ALA A 3 26.63 -5.09 34.55
N LEU A 4 27.22 -4.48 33.52
CA LEU A 4 27.54 -5.16 32.25
C LEU A 4 28.83 -6.00 32.38
N LEU A 5 29.76 -5.56 33.24
CA LEU A 5 30.99 -6.28 33.57
C LEU A 5 30.73 -7.51 34.47
N ALA A 6 29.72 -7.47 35.33
CA ALA A 6 29.32 -8.61 36.15
C ALA A 6 28.65 -9.75 35.36
N LEU A 7 28.02 -9.43 34.22
CA LEU A 7 27.34 -10.41 33.37
C LEU A 7 28.30 -11.17 32.44
N LEU A 8 29.42 -10.55 32.07
CA LEU A 8 30.44 -11.16 31.21
C LEU A 8 31.39 -12.11 31.97
N ALA A 9 31.37 -12.09 33.30
CA ALA A 9 32.25 -12.92 34.15
C ALA A 9 31.73 -14.33 34.45
N ARG A 10 30.57 -14.76 33.91
CA ARG A 10 29.95 -16.07 34.22
C ARG A 10 29.92 -17.09 33.08
N GLN A 11 30.57 -16.84 31.95
CA GLN A 11 30.62 -17.81 30.85
C GLN A 11 32.03 -18.06 30.34
N GLN A 12 32.80 -18.90 31.04
CA GLN A 12 33.88 -19.66 30.41
C GLN A 12 33.99 -21.08 31.01
N THR A 13 33.78 -22.08 30.17
CA THR A 13 34.34 -23.44 30.28
C THR A 13 35.04 -23.79 28.96
N PRO A 14 36.05 -24.68 28.98
CA PRO A 14 37.26 -24.50 28.17
C PRO A 14 37.27 -25.33 26.87
N GLY A 15 37.86 -24.77 25.82
CA GLY A 15 38.27 -25.56 24.65
C GLY A 15 38.69 -24.73 23.43
N GLY A 16 40.00 -24.52 23.26
CA GLY A 16 40.67 -24.59 21.95
C GLY A 16 40.74 -23.35 21.03
N VAL A 17 41.89 -22.65 21.13
CA VAL A 17 42.68 -22.01 20.05
C VAL A 17 42.21 -20.65 19.44
N GLN A 18 43.00 -19.62 19.82
CA GLN A 18 43.39 -18.34 19.18
C GLN A 18 42.33 -17.35 18.65
N ALA A 19 42.15 -16.25 19.40
CA ALA A 19 41.47 -15.03 18.95
C ALA A 19 42.45 -13.87 18.72
N ALA A 20 42.15 -13.10 17.67
CA ALA A 20 42.82 -11.89 17.18
C ALA A 20 42.75 -10.71 18.19
N PRO A 21 43.60 -9.65 18.05
CA PRO A 21 43.69 -8.58 19.04
C PRO A 21 42.41 -7.76 19.15
N SER A 22 42.18 -7.20 20.33
CA SER A 22 40.97 -6.47 20.68
C SER A 22 40.86 -5.12 19.95
N VAL A 23 39.63 -4.67 19.72
CA VAL A 23 39.30 -3.38 19.06
C VAL A 23 39.88 -2.17 19.81
N GLN A 24 40.18 -2.30 21.11
CA GLN A 24 40.83 -1.25 21.91
C GLN A 24 42.33 -1.12 21.62
N GLU A 25 43.03 -2.19 21.26
CA GLU A 25 44.47 -2.15 20.94
C GLU A 25 44.73 -1.60 19.52
N GLN A 26 43.79 -1.79 18.59
CA GLN A 26 43.89 -1.23 17.24
C GLN A 26 43.64 0.29 17.21
N LEU A 27 42.86 0.82 18.15
CA LEU A 27 42.55 2.26 18.22
C LEU A 27 43.70 3.08 18.86
N ALA A 28 44.47 2.47 19.76
CA ALA A 28 45.62 3.13 20.39
C ALA A 28 46.83 3.28 19.44
N LEU A 29 46.99 2.37 18.47
CA LEU A 29 48.07 2.41 17.48
C LEU A 29 47.81 3.38 16.31
N LEU A 30 46.54 3.72 16.03
CA LEU A 30 46.19 4.68 14.97
C LEU A 30 46.34 6.15 15.41
N LEU A 31 46.25 6.42 16.71
CA LEU A 31 46.33 7.78 17.27
C LEU A 31 47.76 8.27 17.55
N ALA A 32 48.77 7.41 17.37
CA ALA A 32 50.18 7.74 17.64
C ALA A 32 51.02 8.11 16.41
N SER A 33 50.44 8.17 15.20
CA SER A 33 51.19 8.46 13.98
C SER A 33 50.50 9.47 13.06
N GLN A 34 50.53 10.76 13.44
CA GLN A 34 50.60 11.89 12.49
C GLN A 34 50.65 13.25 13.22
N ALA A 35 51.88 13.71 13.48
CA ALA A 35 52.20 15.13 13.55
C ALA A 35 53.48 15.33 12.71
N PRO A 36 53.52 16.38 11.87
CA PRO A 36 54.65 17.31 12.05
C PRO A 36 54.29 18.79 11.85
N ALA A 37 54.83 19.58 12.79
CA ALA A 37 55.53 20.86 12.68
C ALA A 37 55.04 21.96 11.72
N ALA A 38 54.65 23.09 12.30
CA ALA A 38 54.61 24.40 11.66
C ALA A 38 55.86 25.23 12.02
N PRO A 39 56.42 26.03 11.09
CA PRO A 39 57.32 27.12 11.43
C PRO A 39 56.56 28.47 11.50
N THR A 40 56.97 29.27 12.48
CA THR A 40 56.57 30.64 12.80
C THR A 40 57.09 31.70 11.83
N GLN A 41 56.35 32.81 11.65
CA GLN A 41 56.74 34.25 11.53
C GLN A 41 55.65 35.06 10.75
N PRO A 42 55.60 36.41 10.78
CA PRO A 42 55.37 37.31 11.91
C PRO A 42 54.15 38.25 11.69
N VAL A 43 53.79 39.01 12.73
CA VAL A 43 52.69 39.99 12.78
C VAL A 43 52.99 41.20 11.88
N ALA A 44 52.04 41.59 11.02
CA ALA A 44 52.05 42.84 10.26
C ALA A 44 50.71 43.58 10.39
N THR A 45 50.83 44.89 10.64
CA THR A 45 49.80 45.90 10.90
C THR A 45 48.88 46.18 9.71
N SER A 46 47.66 46.60 10.02
CA SER A 46 46.56 46.96 9.10
C SER A 46 46.90 48.05 8.08
N PRO A 47 46.49 47.91 6.80
CA PRO A 47 46.56 48.99 5.81
C PRO A 47 45.34 49.94 5.91
N PRO A 48 45.45 51.20 5.45
CA PRO A 48 44.41 52.22 5.60
C PRO A 48 43.25 52.02 4.62
N LYS A 49 42.07 52.55 4.98
CA LYS A 49 40.84 52.50 4.17
C LYS A 49 41.04 53.16 2.79
N PRO A 50 40.53 52.58 1.70
CA PRO A 50 40.59 53.19 0.37
C PRO A 50 39.66 54.41 0.27
N GLU A 51 40.16 55.53 -0.26
CA GLU A 51 39.36 56.74 -0.52
C GLU A 51 38.29 56.52 -1.60
N ARG A 52 37.11 57.11 -1.39
CA ARG A 52 35.96 57.01 -2.30
C ARG A 52 36.20 57.84 -3.56
N SER A 53 35.91 57.27 -4.73
CA SER A 53 36.07 57.97 -6.01
C SER A 53 35.02 59.10 -6.17
N PRO A 54 35.41 60.36 -6.42
CA PRO A 54 34.48 61.49 -6.43
C PRO A 54 33.50 61.52 -7.61
N ASN A 55 33.71 60.70 -8.66
CA ASN A 55 33.00 60.84 -9.95
C ASN A 55 32.11 59.65 -10.36
N ARG A 56 31.81 58.67 -9.49
CA ARG A 56 30.96 57.52 -9.87
C ARG A 56 29.93 57.13 -8.79
N VAL A 57 28.65 57.10 -9.17
CA VAL A 57 27.49 56.76 -8.32
C VAL A 57 27.17 55.25 -8.40
N CYS A 58 26.86 54.62 -7.27
CA CYS A 58 26.54 53.19 -7.21
C CYS A 58 25.15 52.88 -7.74
N VAL A 59 25.08 52.14 -8.84
CA VAL A 59 23.82 51.72 -9.49
C VAL A 59 23.02 50.69 -8.69
N HIS A 60 23.64 50.01 -7.72
CA HIS A 60 22.98 48.97 -6.90
C HIS A 60 22.38 49.52 -5.61
N PHE A 61 22.75 50.74 -5.19
CA PHE A 61 22.26 51.36 -3.95
C PHE A 61 20.75 51.64 -3.97
N LEU A 62 20.18 51.96 -5.14
CA LEU A 62 18.73 52.22 -5.30
C LEU A 62 17.93 50.98 -5.74
N SER A 63 18.55 49.79 -5.81
CA SER A 63 17.84 48.55 -6.11
C SER A 63 17.12 48.00 -4.87
N ASN A 64 16.05 47.21 -5.06
CA ASN A 64 15.28 46.58 -3.97
C ASN A 64 16.10 45.71 -3.00
N HIS A 65 17.36 45.39 -3.37
CA HIS A 65 18.27 44.59 -2.55
C HIS A 65 19.43 45.39 -1.93
N GLY A 66 19.51 46.70 -2.18
CA GLY A 66 20.59 47.57 -1.70
C GLY A 66 21.98 47.22 -2.25
N CYS A 67 23.00 48.01 -1.89
CA CYS A 67 24.39 47.73 -2.28
C CYS A 67 25.00 46.64 -1.38
N ARG A 68 25.36 45.49 -1.96
CA ARG A 68 25.99 44.34 -1.25
C ARG A 68 27.31 44.67 -0.54
N ASN A 69 27.98 45.76 -0.92
CA ASN A 69 29.30 46.13 -0.39
C ASN A 69 29.23 47.17 0.75
N GLY A 70 28.03 47.61 1.15
CA GLY A 70 27.84 48.51 2.31
C GLY A 70 28.77 49.72 2.30
N ASP A 71 29.40 50.00 3.46
CA ASP A 71 30.33 51.13 3.65
C ASP A 71 31.70 50.95 2.99
N ALA A 72 32.03 49.71 2.60
CA ALA A 72 33.24 49.36 1.84
C ALA A 72 33.07 49.57 0.32
N CYS A 73 31.93 50.08 -0.14
CA CYS A 73 31.71 50.42 -1.53
C CYS A 73 32.56 51.63 -1.95
N THR A 74 33.28 51.50 -3.07
CA THR A 74 34.15 52.54 -3.64
C THR A 74 33.38 53.60 -4.45
N PHE A 75 32.06 53.41 -4.62
CA PHE A 75 31.14 54.26 -5.38
C PHE A 75 30.21 55.08 -4.46
N ARG A 76 29.80 56.27 -4.88
CA ARG A 76 28.98 57.20 -4.08
C ARG A 76 27.51 56.76 -3.99
N HIS A 77 26.91 56.85 -2.80
CA HIS A 77 25.50 56.51 -2.52
C HIS A 77 24.70 57.79 -2.24
N GLU A 78 23.84 58.25 -3.16
CA GLU A 78 22.97 59.43 -2.97
C GLU A 78 21.50 59.12 -3.31
N LYS A 79 20.56 59.77 -2.60
CA LYS A 79 19.11 59.72 -2.87
C LYS A 79 18.63 61.07 -3.44
N PRO A 80 17.82 61.11 -4.50
CA PRO A 80 17.23 62.37 -4.98
C PRO A 80 15.99 62.78 -4.14
N ASN A 81 15.88 64.07 -3.79
CA ASN A 81 14.79 64.69 -3.00
C ASN A 81 13.50 64.96 -3.83
N GLY A 82 12.34 65.04 -3.15
CA GLY A 82 10.94 65.02 -3.67
C GLY A 82 10.42 66.28 -4.40
N SER A 83 9.43 66.15 -5.32
CA SER A 83 7.93 66.25 -5.24
C SER A 83 7.40 67.67 -5.60
N PRO A 84 6.11 67.97 -5.96
CA PRO A 84 4.92 67.18 -6.37
C PRO A 84 4.15 67.72 -7.63
N SER A 85 3.20 66.97 -8.23
CA SER A 85 1.90 67.49 -8.80
C SER A 85 1.05 66.39 -9.48
N ASN A 86 -0.27 66.61 -9.45
CA ASN A 86 -1.39 65.70 -9.74
C ASN A 86 -2.04 66.05 -11.14
N PRO A 87 -3.19 65.49 -11.60
CA PRO A 87 -3.29 64.49 -12.68
C PRO A 87 -4.07 64.89 -13.96
N SER A 88 -4.08 63.97 -14.96
CA SER A 88 -5.04 63.74 -16.11
C SER A 88 -4.52 64.03 -17.55
N PRO A 89 -5.21 63.56 -18.62
CA PRO A 89 -4.97 62.32 -19.40
C PRO A 89 -4.45 62.58 -20.85
N PRO A 90 -4.02 61.57 -21.65
CA PRO A 90 -4.88 61.19 -22.79
C PRO A 90 -4.71 59.76 -23.41
N SER A 91 -5.77 59.36 -24.10
CA SER A 91 -5.86 58.65 -25.40
C SER A 91 -5.27 57.25 -25.65
N LYS A 92 -6.15 56.45 -26.26
CA LYS A 92 -5.93 55.22 -27.03
C LYS A 92 -4.67 55.27 -27.93
N ALA A 93 -3.74 54.33 -27.74
CA ALA A 93 -2.82 53.88 -28.78
C ALA A 93 -2.32 52.45 -28.51
N THR A 94 -2.69 51.55 -29.42
CA THR A 94 -1.99 50.36 -29.95
C THR A 94 -0.95 49.64 -29.07
N LEU A 95 -1.27 48.39 -28.71
CA LEU A 95 -0.38 47.41 -28.06
C LEU A 95 0.90 47.14 -28.89
N PRO A 96 2.11 47.26 -28.33
CA PRO A 96 3.33 46.80 -28.97
C PRO A 96 3.50 45.29 -28.77
N LYS A 97 3.83 44.58 -29.85
CA LYS A 97 4.27 43.18 -29.84
C LYS A 97 5.53 43.04 -28.97
N LYS A 98 5.41 42.49 -27.76
CA LYS A 98 6.57 42.15 -26.92
C LYS A 98 7.30 40.93 -27.50
N GLN A 99 8.46 41.17 -28.07
CA GLN A 99 9.45 40.15 -28.38
C GLN A 99 9.94 39.47 -27.09
N VAL A 100 9.91 38.14 -27.08
CA VAL A 100 10.42 37.28 -26.01
C VAL A 100 11.95 37.29 -26.05
N LYS A 101 12.62 37.72 -24.98
CA LYS A 101 14.07 37.58 -24.83
C LYS A 101 14.40 36.19 -24.25
N PRO A 102 15.34 35.43 -24.85
CA PRO A 102 15.83 34.18 -24.27
C PRO A 102 16.75 34.47 -23.07
N PHE A 103 16.56 33.74 -21.98
CA PHE A 103 17.50 33.64 -20.86
C PHE A 103 18.31 32.34 -21.00
N GLY A 104 19.65 32.44 -20.90
CA GLY A 104 20.58 31.30 -20.94
C GLY A 104 21.64 31.41 -22.03
N GLY A 105 22.92 31.26 -21.65
CA GLY A 105 24.08 31.47 -22.51
C GLY A 105 24.12 30.58 -23.76
N LYS A 106 24.59 31.15 -24.88
CA LYS A 106 24.62 30.55 -26.23
C LYS A 106 25.54 29.31 -26.32
N PRO A 107 25.05 28.10 -26.59
CA PRO A 107 25.79 27.08 -27.32
C PRO A 107 25.44 27.19 -28.82
N LYS A 108 26.32 26.69 -29.69
CA LYS A 108 26.20 26.83 -31.16
C LYS A 108 24.94 26.18 -31.78
N ASP A 109 24.19 25.37 -31.02
CA ASP A 109 22.86 24.87 -31.37
C ASP A 109 21.96 24.83 -30.11
N PRO A 110 20.99 25.74 -29.92
CA PRO A 110 20.13 25.74 -28.74
C PRO A 110 19.10 24.60 -28.84
N ILE A 111 19.37 23.49 -28.18
CA ILE A 111 18.38 22.41 -28.05
C ILE A 111 17.30 22.87 -27.07
N ILE A 112 16.06 23.03 -27.56
CA ILE A 112 14.89 23.38 -26.74
C ILE A 112 14.63 22.25 -25.75
N CYS A 113 14.46 22.60 -24.47
CA CYS A 113 14.12 21.65 -23.43
C CYS A 113 12.73 21.05 -23.71
N PRO A 114 12.62 19.75 -24.07
CA PRO A 114 11.34 19.13 -24.37
C PRO A 114 10.45 19.00 -23.12
N TYR A 115 11.05 19.14 -21.93
CA TYR A 115 10.40 18.97 -20.63
C TYR A 115 9.88 20.29 -20.05
N PHE A 116 10.37 21.44 -20.52
CA PHE A 116 9.95 22.74 -19.98
C PHE A 116 8.47 23.02 -20.26
N ASN A 117 7.94 22.55 -21.39
CA ASN A 117 6.54 22.70 -21.78
C ASN A 117 5.71 21.40 -21.61
N ALA A 118 6.30 20.32 -21.09
CA ALA A 118 5.57 19.09 -20.80
C ALA A 118 4.78 19.22 -19.48
N PRO A 119 3.69 18.45 -19.28
CA PRO A 119 3.02 18.33 -17.99
C PRO A 119 4.03 17.97 -16.88
N GLY A 120 4.05 18.71 -15.78
CA GLY A 120 5.05 18.58 -14.70
C GLY A 120 6.29 19.48 -14.80
N GLY A 121 6.60 20.05 -15.97
CA GLY A 121 7.69 21.04 -16.14
C GLY A 121 9.12 20.46 -16.06
N CYS A 122 10.13 21.35 -16.06
CA CYS A 122 11.55 20.98 -15.99
C CYS A 122 12.09 21.05 -14.54
N ASN A 123 12.56 19.92 -14.00
CA ASN A 123 13.09 19.80 -12.63
C ASN A 123 14.37 20.62 -12.38
N PHE A 124 15.08 20.98 -13.44
CA PHE A 124 16.34 21.70 -13.32
C PHE A 124 16.17 23.23 -13.28
N LYS A 125 14.94 23.75 -13.47
CA LYS A 125 14.62 25.19 -13.48
C LYS A 125 15.73 26.01 -14.16
N ASP A 126 16.42 26.87 -13.40
CA ASP A 126 17.43 27.81 -13.89
C ASP A 126 18.80 27.15 -14.17
N LYS A 127 19.00 25.90 -13.72
CA LYS A 127 20.20 25.08 -13.95
C LYS A 127 20.08 24.19 -15.19
N CYS A 128 18.96 24.24 -15.92
CA CYS A 128 18.79 23.44 -17.13
C CYS A 128 19.76 23.89 -18.23
N LYS A 129 20.54 22.95 -18.77
CA LYS A 129 21.47 23.21 -19.88
C LYS A 129 20.77 23.35 -21.25
N MET A 130 19.45 23.16 -21.30
CA MET A 130 18.62 23.22 -22.50
C MET A 130 17.76 24.49 -22.50
N LEU A 131 17.44 25.02 -23.68
CA LEU A 131 16.73 26.30 -23.80
C LEU A 131 15.26 26.17 -23.36
N HIS A 132 14.86 26.93 -22.34
CA HIS A 132 13.47 27.05 -21.91
C HIS A 132 12.74 28.08 -22.77
N VAL A 133 11.89 27.61 -23.69
CA VAL A 133 11.03 28.47 -24.50
C VAL A 133 9.62 28.40 -23.95
N VAL A 134 9.08 29.50 -23.44
CA VAL A 134 7.72 29.55 -22.86
C VAL A 134 6.69 29.35 -23.96
N ASP A 135 6.01 28.20 -23.96
CA ASP A 135 4.76 28.02 -24.70
C ASP A 135 3.61 28.55 -23.82
N ALA A 136 2.88 29.55 -24.29
CA ALA A 136 1.76 30.14 -23.59
C ALA A 136 0.67 29.11 -23.22
N LYS A 137 0.48 28.06 -24.05
CA LYS A 137 -0.46 26.97 -23.74
C LYS A 137 0.06 26.10 -22.59
N ALA A 138 1.35 25.78 -22.58
CA ALA A 138 1.96 24.99 -21.51
C ALA A 138 2.01 25.77 -20.18
N GLN A 139 2.22 27.09 -20.23
CA GLN A 139 2.15 27.96 -19.06
C GLN A 139 0.73 28.02 -18.49
N ALA A 140 -0.30 28.20 -19.33
CA ALA A 140 -1.70 28.21 -18.89
C ALA A 140 -2.11 26.87 -18.24
N ILE A 141 -1.63 25.74 -18.76
CA ILE A 141 -1.85 24.42 -18.14
C ILE A 141 -1.21 24.36 -16.75
N ARG A 142 0.05 24.83 -16.60
CA ARG A 142 0.74 24.85 -15.30
C ARG A 142 0.03 25.73 -14.28
N ASP A 143 -0.37 26.94 -14.69
CA ASP A 143 -1.06 27.89 -13.81
C ASP A 143 -2.41 27.30 -13.36
N GLY A 144 -3.12 26.61 -14.27
CA GLY A 144 -4.33 25.85 -13.95
C GLY A 144 -4.09 24.71 -12.96
N GLU A 145 -3.01 23.92 -13.12
CA GLU A 145 -2.64 22.86 -12.18
C GLU A 145 -2.30 23.41 -10.79
N ILE A 146 -1.60 24.55 -10.70
CA ILE A 146 -1.26 25.20 -9.43
C ILE A 146 -2.52 25.70 -8.73
N ALA A 147 -3.42 26.36 -9.47
CA ALA A 147 -4.69 26.84 -8.92
C ALA A 147 -5.57 25.69 -8.43
N ALA A 148 -5.67 24.60 -9.21
CA ALA A 148 -6.42 23.40 -8.81
C ALA A 148 -5.84 22.76 -7.55
N PHE A 149 -4.50 22.69 -7.43
CA PHE A 149 -3.86 22.16 -6.24
C PHE A 149 -4.11 23.03 -5.01
N ALA A 150 -3.99 24.36 -5.14
CA ALA A 150 -4.29 25.28 -4.05
C ALA A 150 -5.75 25.16 -3.56
N ALA A 151 -6.70 24.97 -4.47
CA ALA A 151 -8.10 24.73 -4.13
C ALA A 151 -8.27 23.38 -3.38
N ALA A 152 -7.64 22.31 -3.86
CA ALA A 152 -7.66 21.01 -3.17
C ALA A 152 -7.07 21.08 -1.76
N GLN A 153 -5.96 21.82 -1.58
CA GLN A 153 -5.37 22.04 -0.25
C GLN A 153 -6.31 22.81 0.70
N SER A 154 -7.05 23.80 0.18
CA SER A 154 -8.03 24.55 0.99
C SER A 154 -9.18 23.66 1.43
N ASN A 155 -9.81 22.94 0.48
CA ASN A 155 -10.91 22.02 0.77
C ASN A 155 -10.51 20.94 1.77
N LEU A 156 -9.31 20.38 1.61
CA LEU A 156 -8.75 19.42 2.54
C LEU A 156 -8.67 20.02 3.96
N ARG A 157 -8.06 21.20 4.11
CA ARG A 157 -7.91 21.87 5.42
C ARG A 157 -9.24 22.16 6.11
N GLU A 158 -10.26 22.59 5.37
CA GLU A 158 -11.59 22.85 5.92
C GLU A 158 -12.26 21.56 6.43
N ASN A 159 -12.10 20.45 5.70
CA ASN A 159 -12.70 19.17 6.05
C ASN A 159 -11.95 18.43 7.16
N LEU A 160 -10.67 18.73 7.39
CA LEU A 160 -9.82 17.97 8.32
C LEU A 160 -10.32 17.97 9.76
N ASN A 161 -10.87 19.08 10.26
CA ASN A 161 -11.37 19.13 11.64
C ASN A 161 -12.56 18.19 11.83
N LYS A 162 -13.51 18.21 10.90
CA LYS A 162 -14.67 17.30 10.93
C LYS A 162 -14.23 15.83 10.86
N ILE A 163 -13.30 15.52 9.95
CA ILE A 163 -12.79 14.15 9.80
C ILE A 163 -12.02 13.72 11.05
N ARG A 164 -11.29 14.62 11.70
CA ARG A 164 -10.59 14.33 12.96
C ARG A 164 -11.57 14.00 14.08
N ASP A 165 -12.67 14.74 14.19
CA ASP A 165 -13.71 14.46 15.19
C ASP A 165 -14.41 13.13 14.91
N ASP A 166 -14.78 12.88 13.65
CA ASP A 166 -15.38 11.60 13.22
C ASP A 166 -14.42 10.42 13.45
N MET A 167 -13.12 10.59 13.16
CA MET A 167 -12.11 9.58 13.42
C MET A 167 -11.88 9.37 14.91
N LYS A 168 -11.85 10.43 15.73
CA LYS A 168 -11.68 10.33 17.17
C LYS A 168 -12.82 9.50 17.78
N ALA A 169 -14.07 9.81 17.42
CA ALA A 169 -15.22 9.03 17.86
C ALA A 169 -15.12 7.54 17.46
N LYS A 170 -14.63 7.25 16.24
CA LYS A 170 -14.43 5.88 15.74
C LYS A 170 -13.24 5.16 16.41
N TYR A 171 -12.14 5.85 16.66
CA TYR A 171 -10.99 5.31 17.39
C TYR A 171 -11.35 5.02 18.85
N ASP A 172 -12.15 5.88 19.48
CA ASP A 172 -12.68 5.66 20.82
C ASP A 172 -13.61 4.43 20.85
N GLN A 173 -14.41 4.21 19.80
CA GLN A 173 -15.20 2.98 19.63
C GLN A 173 -14.31 1.73 19.42
N ALA A 174 -13.25 1.85 18.60
CA ALA A 174 -12.29 0.77 18.33
C ALA A 174 -11.36 0.45 19.52
N ASN A 175 -11.31 1.34 20.52
CA ASN A 175 -10.59 1.16 21.78
C ASN A 175 -11.41 0.39 22.83
N ARG A 176 -12.54 -0.21 22.45
CA ARG A 176 -13.36 -1.02 23.36
C ARG A 176 -13.17 -2.51 23.08
N LEU A 177 -12.98 -3.30 24.14
CA LEU A 177 -12.81 -4.75 24.08
C LEU A 177 -13.83 -5.44 24.98
N ASP A 178 -14.58 -6.38 24.41
CA ASP A 178 -15.32 -7.39 25.15
C ASP A 178 -14.53 -8.69 25.17
N LEU A 179 -14.18 -9.15 26.37
CA LEU A 179 -13.50 -10.43 26.59
C LEU A 179 -14.39 -11.32 27.44
N VAL A 180 -14.76 -12.49 26.93
CA VAL A 180 -15.47 -13.51 27.69
C VAL A 180 -14.57 -14.72 27.89
N ILE A 181 -14.32 -15.06 29.15
CA ILE A 181 -13.57 -16.26 29.53
C ILE A 181 -14.57 -17.38 29.81
N VAL A 182 -14.47 -18.46 29.07
CA VAL A 182 -15.30 -19.66 29.21
C VAL A 182 -14.40 -20.75 29.78
N MET A 183 -14.60 -21.13 31.03
CA MET A 183 -13.65 -21.93 31.78
C MET A 183 -14.27 -23.19 32.37
N ASP A 184 -13.58 -24.31 32.16
CA ASP A 184 -13.86 -25.57 32.82
C ASP A 184 -13.69 -25.44 34.34
N CYS A 185 -14.72 -25.79 35.09
CA CYS A 185 -14.72 -25.75 36.55
C CYS A 185 -14.89 -27.15 37.19
N THR A 186 -14.48 -28.21 36.49
CA THR A 186 -14.40 -29.57 37.02
C THR A 186 -13.25 -29.75 38.01
N SER A 187 -13.22 -30.88 38.71
CA SER A 187 -12.35 -31.11 39.87
C SER A 187 -10.84 -30.97 39.58
N SER A 188 -10.38 -31.26 38.37
CA SER A 188 -8.97 -31.10 37.93
C SER A 188 -8.55 -29.64 37.73
N MET A 189 -9.51 -28.73 37.58
CA MET A 189 -9.26 -27.34 37.19
C MET A 189 -8.92 -26.40 38.37
N GLY A 190 -8.93 -26.88 39.62
CA GLY A 190 -8.72 -26.06 40.82
C GLY A 190 -7.50 -25.11 40.78
N PRO A 191 -6.28 -25.58 40.43
CA PRO A 191 -5.10 -24.72 40.28
C PRO A 191 -5.25 -23.66 39.18
N TRP A 192 -5.98 -23.99 38.11
CA TRP A 192 -6.21 -23.11 36.97
C TRP A 192 -7.26 -22.05 37.26
N ILE A 193 -8.32 -22.35 38.01
CA ILE A 193 -9.29 -21.36 38.49
C ILE A 193 -8.58 -20.29 39.32
N LYS A 194 -7.66 -20.72 40.20
CA LYS A 194 -6.82 -19.79 40.97
C LYS A 194 -5.90 -18.95 40.06
N ALA A 195 -5.31 -19.55 39.03
CA ALA A 195 -4.48 -18.83 38.06
C ALA A 195 -5.29 -17.83 37.22
N ALA A 196 -6.52 -18.18 36.85
CA ALA A 196 -7.41 -17.33 36.08
C ALA A 196 -7.80 -16.06 36.84
N LYS A 197 -7.95 -16.16 38.17
CA LYS A 197 -8.17 -15.01 39.06
C LYS A 197 -7.04 -13.97 38.94
N ASP A 198 -5.80 -14.41 39.08
CA ASP A 198 -4.63 -13.52 39.02
C ASP A 198 -4.41 -12.99 37.59
N ALA A 199 -4.72 -13.81 36.58
CA ALA A 199 -4.63 -13.43 35.17
C ALA A 199 -5.63 -12.33 34.80
N VAL A 200 -6.90 -12.42 35.21
CA VAL A 200 -7.94 -11.40 34.91
C VAL A 200 -7.54 -10.02 35.42
N THR A 201 -7.06 -9.92 36.65
CA THR A 201 -6.56 -8.65 37.22
C THR A 201 -5.37 -8.11 36.43
N THR A 202 -4.45 -9.01 36.06
CA THR A 202 -3.24 -8.67 35.30
C THR A 202 -3.56 -8.22 33.88
N ILE A 203 -4.50 -8.87 33.20
CA ILE A 203 -4.93 -8.55 31.84
C ILE A 203 -5.49 -7.13 31.79
N ILE A 204 -6.40 -6.78 32.70
CA ILE A 204 -7.08 -5.49 32.65
C ILE A 204 -6.13 -4.36 33.02
N THR A 205 -5.32 -4.55 34.08
CA THR A 205 -4.30 -3.57 34.49
C THR A 205 -3.28 -3.34 33.37
N ASN A 206 -2.86 -4.40 32.68
CA ASN A 206 -1.87 -4.28 31.60
C ASN A 206 -2.47 -3.72 30.31
N ILE A 207 -3.72 -4.05 29.94
CA ILE A 207 -4.37 -3.41 28.80
C ILE A 207 -4.58 -1.92 29.07
N GLN A 208 -4.93 -1.54 30.30
CA GLN A 208 -4.98 -0.13 30.70
C GLN A 208 -3.58 0.51 30.72
N THR A 209 -2.51 -0.25 30.92
CA THR A 209 -1.13 0.26 30.83
C THR A 209 -0.70 0.46 29.38
N ASP A 210 -0.88 -0.55 28.52
CA ASP A 210 -0.50 -0.53 27.10
C ASP A 210 -1.44 0.37 26.27
N HIS A 211 -2.69 0.50 26.71
CA HIS A 211 -3.76 1.27 26.08
C HIS A 211 -4.59 2.03 27.13
N PRO A 212 -4.10 3.16 27.66
CA PRO A 212 -4.73 3.89 28.78
C PRO A 212 -6.13 4.45 28.50
N ASN A 213 -6.52 4.53 27.23
CA ASN A 213 -7.87 4.96 26.82
C ASN A 213 -8.77 3.78 26.41
N ALA A 214 -8.31 2.54 26.58
CA ALA A 214 -9.10 1.37 26.22
C ALA A 214 -10.12 1.03 27.30
N THR A 215 -11.37 0.84 26.89
CA THR A 215 -12.43 0.35 27.79
C THR A 215 -12.55 -1.16 27.61
N VAL A 216 -12.19 -1.92 28.63
CA VAL A 216 -12.28 -3.38 28.62
C VAL A 216 -13.48 -3.80 29.47
N ARG A 217 -14.37 -4.62 28.91
CA ARG A 217 -15.41 -5.31 29.66
C ARG A 217 -15.09 -6.79 29.68
N VAL A 218 -15.14 -7.39 30.86
CA VAL A 218 -14.84 -8.80 31.05
C VAL A 218 -16.11 -9.51 31.52
N GLY A 219 -16.43 -10.62 30.86
CA GLY A 219 -17.43 -11.58 31.26
C GLY A 219 -16.76 -12.91 31.58
N PHE A 220 -17.38 -13.70 32.44
CA PHE A 220 -16.86 -15.02 32.80
C PHE A 220 -17.99 -16.04 32.81
N VAL A 221 -17.72 -17.23 32.26
CA VAL A 221 -18.61 -18.39 32.24
C VAL A 221 -17.85 -19.58 32.80
N GLY A 222 -18.18 -19.99 34.02
CA GLY A 222 -17.72 -21.26 34.58
C GLY A 222 -18.68 -22.37 34.17
N TYR A 223 -18.23 -23.35 33.40
CA TYR A 223 -19.05 -24.49 32.97
C TYR A 223 -18.55 -25.79 33.60
N ARG A 224 -19.49 -26.73 33.78
CA ARG A 224 -19.27 -28.09 34.29
C ARG A 224 -20.15 -29.06 33.52
N ASP A 225 -19.84 -30.34 33.61
CA ASP A 225 -20.66 -31.40 33.02
C ASP A 225 -22.04 -31.52 33.71
N TYR A 226 -22.99 -32.15 33.03
CA TYR A 226 -24.32 -32.50 33.52
C TYR A 226 -24.20 -33.44 34.73
N SER A 227 -24.25 -32.86 35.94
CA SER A 227 -24.21 -33.64 37.18
C SER A 227 -25.58 -33.63 37.87
N SER A 228 -25.97 -34.77 38.46
CA SER A 228 -27.27 -34.99 39.12
C SER A 228 -27.21 -34.94 40.65
N TYR A 229 -26.18 -34.33 41.23
CA TYR A 229 -26.00 -34.30 42.69
C TYR A 229 -26.80 -33.17 43.33
N SER A 230 -27.50 -33.48 44.43
CA SER A 230 -28.27 -32.52 45.23
C SER A 230 -27.42 -31.46 45.95
N SER A 231 -26.09 -31.59 45.94
CA SER A 231 -25.13 -30.66 46.59
C SER A 231 -23.98 -30.23 45.68
N ALA A 232 -24.05 -30.46 44.36
CA ALA A 232 -23.02 -30.01 43.43
C ALA A 232 -23.14 -28.52 43.11
N PRO A 233 -22.01 -27.83 42.81
CA PRO A 233 -22.06 -26.48 42.24
C PRO A 233 -22.85 -26.48 40.92
N LEU A 234 -23.42 -25.33 40.57
CA LEU A 234 -24.25 -25.18 39.38
C LEU A 234 -23.49 -25.63 38.12
N ARG A 235 -24.22 -26.22 37.16
CA ARG A 235 -23.68 -26.63 35.85
C ARG A 235 -23.02 -25.44 35.14
N ILE A 236 -23.65 -24.26 35.20
CA ILE A 236 -23.13 -23.03 34.62
C ILE A 236 -23.26 -21.91 35.65
N GLU A 237 -22.17 -21.20 35.91
CA GLU A 237 -22.12 -19.99 36.72
C GLU A 237 -21.56 -18.85 35.87
N THR A 238 -22.19 -17.69 35.85
CA THR A 238 -21.74 -16.58 34.99
C THR A 238 -21.77 -15.22 35.67
N ILE A 239 -20.89 -14.35 35.19
CA ILE A 239 -20.99 -12.90 35.35
C ILE A 239 -21.00 -12.26 33.95
N SER A 240 -21.96 -11.38 33.73
CA SER A 240 -22.12 -10.68 32.45
C SER A 240 -20.97 -9.71 32.20
N LEU A 241 -20.81 -9.27 30.95
CA LEU A 241 -19.79 -8.30 30.54
C LEU A 241 -19.89 -7.01 31.36
N THR A 242 -18.85 -6.73 32.16
CA THR A 242 -18.78 -5.54 33.01
C THR A 242 -17.41 -4.87 32.91
N PRO A 243 -17.32 -3.52 32.94
CA PRO A 243 -16.05 -2.82 33.08
C PRO A 243 -15.50 -2.87 34.51
N ASN A 244 -16.27 -3.33 35.50
CA ASN A 244 -15.84 -3.41 36.89
C ASN A 244 -15.05 -4.71 37.15
N THR A 245 -13.74 -4.56 37.28
CA THR A 245 -12.82 -5.67 37.47
C THR A 245 -12.98 -6.36 38.82
N ASP A 246 -13.35 -5.60 39.84
CA ASP A 246 -13.49 -6.09 41.21
C ASP A 246 -14.65 -7.07 41.31
N ASP A 247 -15.74 -6.83 40.56
CA ASP A 247 -16.89 -7.73 40.49
C ASP A 247 -16.53 -9.07 39.85
N VAL A 248 -15.77 -9.04 38.75
CA VAL A 248 -15.29 -10.26 38.06
C VAL A 248 -14.34 -11.04 38.96
N HIS A 249 -13.43 -10.34 39.64
CA HIS A 249 -12.48 -10.96 40.57
C HIS A 249 -13.19 -11.57 41.79
N ALA A 250 -14.20 -10.88 42.35
CA ALA A 250 -15.02 -11.39 43.43
C ALA A 250 -15.81 -12.62 43.01
N PHE A 251 -16.37 -12.62 41.79
CA PHE A 251 -17.10 -13.76 41.23
C PHE A 251 -16.20 -14.99 41.07
N ILE A 252 -15.04 -14.85 40.42
CA ILE A 252 -14.09 -15.97 40.22
C ILE A 252 -13.63 -16.53 41.58
N SER A 253 -13.48 -15.68 42.59
CA SER A 253 -13.08 -16.10 43.94
C SER A 253 -14.09 -17.02 44.64
N GLN A 254 -15.35 -17.00 44.20
CA GLN A 254 -16.42 -17.84 44.76
C GLN A 254 -16.55 -19.19 44.04
N LEU A 255 -15.94 -19.34 42.84
CA LEU A 255 -16.02 -20.56 42.06
C LEU A 255 -15.27 -21.70 42.74
N THR A 256 -15.96 -22.82 42.94
CA THR A 256 -15.36 -24.06 43.44
C THR A 256 -15.25 -25.09 42.33
N ALA A 257 -14.06 -25.65 42.15
CA ALA A 257 -13.88 -26.81 41.28
C ALA A 257 -14.70 -28.00 41.83
N GLY A 258 -15.53 -28.62 40.99
CA GLY A 258 -16.38 -29.73 41.42
C GLY A 258 -17.09 -30.41 40.26
N GLY A 259 -17.51 -31.66 40.47
CA GLY A 259 -18.13 -32.48 39.43
C GLY A 259 -17.11 -33.09 38.44
N GLY A 260 -17.65 -33.75 37.42
CA GLY A 260 -16.92 -34.51 36.38
C GLY A 260 -17.07 -36.03 36.54
N ARG A 261 -17.71 -36.70 35.58
CA ARG A 261 -17.68 -38.17 35.44
C ARG A 261 -17.16 -38.53 34.05
N GLY A 262 -15.84 -38.56 33.91
CA GLY A 262 -15.18 -38.96 32.67
C GLY A 262 -14.13 -37.95 32.22
N ASN A 263 -13.72 -38.07 30.96
CA ASN A 263 -12.75 -37.18 30.29
C ASN A 263 -13.48 -36.35 29.23
N PHE A 264 -14.59 -35.70 29.63
CA PHE A 264 -15.40 -34.83 28.78
C PHE A 264 -16.16 -33.80 29.63
N ALA A 265 -16.57 -32.69 29.03
CA ALA A 265 -17.30 -31.60 29.69
C ALA A 265 -18.32 -30.91 28.77
N ASP A 266 -19.23 -30.13 29.36
CA ASP A 266 -20.28 -29.41 28.64
C ASP A 266 -19.82 -28.04 28.12
N ILE A 267 -18.78 -28.05 27.28
CA ILE A 267 -18.31 -26.88 26.52
C ILE A 267 -19.45 -26.22 25.74
N PRO A 268 -20.35 -26.96 25.05
CA PRO A 268 -21.41 -26.33 24.26
C PRO A 268 -22.38 -25.49 25.12
N GLY A 269 -22.70 -25.94 26.34
CA GLY A 269 -23.49 -25.15 27.29
C GLY A 269 -22.76 -23.86 27.74
N GLY A 270 -21.45 -23.94 28.00
CA GLY A 270 -20.65 -22.76 28.31
C GLY A 270 -20.61 -21.73 27.16
N LEU A 271 -20.45 -22.19 25.93
CA LEU A 271 -20.43 -21.33 24.74
C LEU A 271 -21.79 -20.71 24.43
N GLU A 272 -22.89 -21.41 24.71
CA GLU A 272 -24.25 -20.89 24.55
C GLU A 272 -24.45 -19.64 25.40
N VAL A 273 -24.13 -19.73 26.69
CA VAL A 273 -24.27 -18.56 27.59
C VAL A 273 -23.30 -17.43 27.23
N ALA A 274 -22.08 -17.76 26.77
CA ALA A 274 -21.14 -16.74 26.30
C ALA A 274 -21.65 -16.00 25.06
N LEU A 275 -22.33 -16.70 24.14
CA LEU A 275 -22.92 -16.09 22.95
C LEU A 275 -24.09 -15.17 23.29
N ASP A 276 -24.87 -15.48 24.32
CA ASP A 276 -26.02 -14.67 24.76
C ASP A 276 -25.65 -13.41 25.57
N MET A 277 -24.37 -13.23 25.89
CA MET A 277 -23.90 -12.03 26.60
C MET A 277 -24.15 -10.73 25.79
N PRO A 278 -24.28 -9.57 26.46
CA PRO A 278 -24.54 -8.29 25.82
C PRO A 278 -23.26 -7.69 25.19
N TRP A 279 -22.82 -8.26 24.06
CA TRP A 279 -21.68 -7.78 23.27
C TRP A 279 -21.95 -6.40 22.65
N GLU A 280 -21.11 -5.41 22.96
CA GLU A 280 -21.24 -4.03 22.46
C GLU A 280 -20.00 -3.55 21.70
N CYS A 281 -18.84 -4.17 21.93
CA CYS A 281 -17.56 -3.70 21.41
C CYS A 281 -17.25 -4.28 20.03
N ASP A 282 -16.45 -3.58 19.21
CA ASP A 282 -16.01 -4.09 17.90
C ASP A 282 -14.92 -5.16 18.06
N ALA A 283 -14.07 -5.04 19.08
CA ALA A 283 -13.18 -6.12 19.50
C ALA A 283 -13.96 -7.07 20.42
N LYS A 284 -14.18 -8.31 19.97
CA LYS A 284 -14.88 -9.35 20.72
C LYS A 284 -14.02 -10.59 20.76
N VAL A 285 -13.77 -11.12 21.95
CA VAL A 285 -12.94 -12.30 22.14
C VAL A 285 -13.63 -13.29 23.06
N ILE A 286 -13.70 -14.55 22.63
CA ILE A 286 -13.99 -15.68 23.52
C ILE A 286 -12.69 -16.43 23.77
N LEU A 287 -12.36 -16.63 25.04
CA LEU A 287 -11.25 -17.45 25.50
C LEU A 287 -11.79 -18.69 26.20
N LEU A 288 -11.71 -19.84 25.54
CA LEU A 288 -12.05 -21.13 26.12
C LEU A 288 -10.85 -21.72 26.86
N VAL A 289 -11.04 -22.17 28.09
CA VAL A 289 -9.98 -22.77 28.93
C VAL A 289 -10.49 -24.11 29.46
N GLY A 290 -9.80 -25.20 29.14
CA GLY A 290 -10.20 -26.53 29.60
C GLY A 290 -9.14 -27.61 29.38
N ASP A 291 -9.32 -28.72 30.10
CA ASP A 291 -8.48 -29.93 30.04
C ASP A 291 -9.21 -31.14 29.44
N ALA A 292 -10.53 -31.05 29.21
CA ALA A 292 -11.35 -32.12 28.65
C ALA A 292 -12.09 -31.71 27.36
N PRO A 293 -12.28 -32.63 26.39
CA PRO A 293 -13.08 -32.39 25.18
C PRO A 293 -14.59 -32.31 25.47
N CYS A 294 -15.37 -31.83 24.50
CA CYS A 294 -16.84 -31.87 24.57
C CYS A 294 -17.41 -33.28 24.31
N HIS A 295 -18.67 -33.48 24.70
CA HIS A 295 -19.38 -34.74 24.45
C HIS A 295 -19.45 -35.11 22.98
N GLY A 296 -19.19 -36.39 22.66
CA GLY A 296 -19.45 -36.97 21.36
C GLY A 296 -18.24 -37.70 20.77
N LYS A 297 -18.48 -38.87 20.15
CA LYS A 297 -17.44 -39.72 19.53
C LYS A 297 -16.66 -39.01 18.41
N LEU A 298 -17.24 -37.96 17.84
CA LEU A 298 -16.60 -37.13 16.83
C LEU A 298 -15.38 -36.38 17.41
N TYR A 299 -15.47 -35.91 18.66
CA TYR A 299 -14.51 -34.97 19.23
C TYR A 299 -13.38 -35.62 20.02
N HIS A 300 -13.54 -36.88 20.42
CA HIS A 300 -12.47 -37.65 21.08
C HIS A 300 -12.67 -39.16 20.95
N ASP A 301 -11.58 -39.90 20.76
CA ASP A 301 -11.62 -41.31 20.34
C ASP A 301 -12.10 -42.28 21.44
N ASN A 302 -11.93 -41.89 22.71
CA ASN A 302 -12.26 -42.71 23.87
C ASN A 302 -13.56 -42.28 24.57
N TYR A 303 -14.53 -41.73 23.84
CA TYR A 303 -15.81 -41.31 24.42
C TYR A 303 -16.64 -42.51 24.91
N ARG A 304 -16.94 -42.53 26.22
CA ARG A 304 -17.75 -43.55 26.88
C ARG A 304 -19.01 -42.99 27.55
N GLY A 305 -19.35 -41.72 27.27
CA GLY A 305 -20.52 -41.04 27.82
C GLY A 305 -21.73 -41.07 26.89
N GLU A 306 -22.84 -40.53 27.37
CA GLU A 306 -24.04 -40.22 26.57
C GLU A 306 -24.19 -38.71 26.46
N MET A 307 -24.51 -38.21 25.26
CA MET A 307 -24.72 -36.79 25.03
C MET A 307 -26.11 -36.41 25.55
N HIS A 308 -26.21 -35.39 26.40
CA HIS A 308 -27.50 -34.93 26.90
C HIS A 308 -28.34 -34.37 25.73
N PRO A 309 -29.66 -34.65 25.65
CA PRO A 309 -30.50 -34.21 24.53
C PRO A 309 -30.53 -32.69 24.32
N SER A 310 -30.30 -31.92 25.40
CA SER A 310 -30.26 -30.46 25.37
C SER A 310 -28.88 -29.88 25.05
N THR A 311 -27.86 -30.68 24.76
CA THR A 311 -26.53 -30.17 24.42
C THR A 311 -26.54 -29.47 23.06
N PRO A 312 -26.16 -28.17 22.99
CA PRO A 312 -26.10 -27.44 21.72
C PRO A 312 -25.11 -28.03 20.70
N CYS A 313 -25.34 -27.77 19.41
CA CYS A 313 -24.41 -28.15 18.35
C CYS A 313 -23.19 -27.23 18.34
N ILE A 314 -22.05 -27.72 18.84
CA ILE A 314 -20.82 -26.93 18.93
C ILE A 314 -20.28 -26.48 17.57
N GLN A 315 -20.47 -27.27 16.50
CA GLN A 315 -20.05 -26.89 15.15
C GLN A 315 -20.81 -25.65 14.65
N GLU A 316 -22.12 -25.59 14.91
CA GLU A 316 -22.94 -24.43 14.59
C GLU A 316 -22.60 -23.22 15.47
N GLN A 317 -22.24 -23.45 16.73
CA GLN A 317 -21.71 -22.40 17.61
C GLN A 317 -20.41 -21.82 17.04
N MET A 318 -19.46 -22.65 16.55
CA MET A 318 -18.23 -22.14 15.92
C MET A 318 -18.51 -21.29 14.68
N ARG A 319 -19.43 -21.73 13.81
CA ARG A 319 -19.86 -20.93 12.66
C ARG A 319 -20.56 -19.63 13.08
N THR A 320 -21.30 -19.64 14.17
CA THR A 320 -21.97 -18.45 14.73
C THR A 320 -20.96 -17.46 15.32
N ILE A 321 -19.97 -17.95 16.07
CA ILE A 321 -18.86 -17.14 16.59
C ILE A 321 -18.13 -16.45 15.43
N ALA A 322 -17.83 -17.19 14.35
CA ALA A 322 -17.24 -16.63 13.14
C ALA A 322 -18.15 -15.57 12.48
N ARG A 323 -19.43 -15.87 12.23
CA ARG A 323 -20.41 -14.93 11.64
C ARG A 323 -20.55 -13.63 12.42
N ARG A 324 -20.58 -13.71 13.75
CA ARG A 324 -20.68 -12.56 14.67
C ARG A 324 -19.36 -11.79 14.82
N GLY A 325 -18.30 -12.25 14.18
CA GLY A 325 -17.01 -11.58 14.16
C GLY A 325 -16.29 -11.62 15.50
N ILE A 326 -16.43 -12.71 16.25
CA ILE A 326 -15.80 -12.90 17.56
C ILE A 326 -14.51 -13.69 17.36
N ASP A 327 -13.37 -13.13 17.79
CA ASP A 327 -12.09 -13.85 17.80
C ASP A 327 -12.17 -15.00 18.82
N PHE A 328 -11.75 -16.20 18.44
CA PHE A 328 -11.85 -17.39 19.28
C PHE A 328 -10.46 -17.92 19.65
N ARG A 329 -10.23 -18.15 20.93
CA ARG A 329 -8.97 -18.72 21.44
C ARG A 329 -9.27 -19.87 22.37
N ILE A 330 -8.46 -20.93 22.29
CA ILE A 330 -8.52 -22.04 23.24
C ILE A 330 -7.18 -22.24 23.94
N ILE A 331 -7.23 -22.39 25.26
CA ILE A 331 -6.10 -22.81 26.08
C ILE A 331 -6.32 -24.28 26.47
N GLU A 332 -5.47 -25.14 25.93
CA GLU A 332 -5.49 -26.58 26.13
C GLU A 332 -4.56 -26.95 27.28
N ILE A 333 -5.13 -27.37 28.41
CA ILE A 333 -4.34 -27.79 29.57
C ILE A 333 -3.83 -29.23 29.40
N ALA A 334 -4.62 -30.09 28.75
CA ALA A 334 -4.27 -31.46 28.42
C ALA A 334 -4.49 -31.72 26.90
N PRO A 335 -3.59 -31.23 26.04
CA PRO A 335 -3.74 -31.30 24.57
C PRO A 335 -3.89 -32.73 24.05
N GLU A 336 -3.36 -33.74 24.75
CA GLU A 336 -3.56 -35.15 24.45
C GLU A 336 -5.05 -35.57 24.44
N ASN A 337 -5.91 -34.85 25.16
CA ASN A 337 -7.34 -35.12 25.22
C ASN A 337 -8.15 -34.21 24.28
N THR A 338 -7.70 -32.97 24.06
CA THR A 338 -8.48 -31.93 23.37
C THR A 338 -8.10 -31.71 21.90
N ALA A 339 -6.92 -32.17 21.45
CA ALA A 339 -6.39 -31.83 20.12
C ALA A 339 -7.34 -32.20 18.96
N LYS A 340 -8.01 -33.37 19.05
CA LYS A 340 -8.97 -33.80 18.03
C LYS A 340 -10.18 -32.84 17.94
N MET A 341 -10.73 -32.45 19.09
CA MET A 341 -11.81 -31.48 19.16
C MET A 341 -11.35 -30.13 18.57
N VAL A 342 -10.20 -29.63 18.99
CA VAL A 342 -9.68 -28.33 18.54
C VAL A 342 -9.51 -28.26 17.03
N ALA A 343 -8.97 -29.31 16.40
CA ALA A 343 -8.84 -29.38 14.94
C ALA A 343 -10.20 -29.26 14.22
N ILE A 344 -11.25 -29.89 14.77
CA ILE A 344 -12.61 -29.83 14.21
C ILE A 344 -13.20 -28.42 14.41
N LEU A 345 -13.09 -27.86 15.62
CA LEU A 345 -13.60 -26.51 15.90
C LEU A 345 -12.91 -25.45 15.03
N GLN A 346 -11.61 -25.60 14.80
CA GLN A 346 -10.85 -24.72 13.91
C GLN A 346 -11.37 -24.82 12.46
N ALA A 347 -11.58 -26.03 11.94
CA ALA A 347 -12.09 -26.23 10.59
C ALA A 347 -13.48 -25.60 10.41
N GLU A 348 -14.38 -25.81 11.38
CA GLU A 348 -15.73 -25.25 11.36
C GLU A 348 -15.73 -23.72 11.45
N TYR A 349 -14.90 -23.15 12.31
CA TYR A 349 -14.73 -21.70 12.41
C TYR A 349 -14.22 -21.10 11.09
N MET A 350 -13.20 -21.71 10.48
CA MET A 350 -12.59 -21.23 9.24
C MET A 350 -13.45 -21.47 8.00
N SER A 351 -14.49 -22.32 8.09
CA SER A 351 -15.44 -22.56 7.00
C SER A 351 -16.34 -21.35 6.70
N THR A 352 -16.46 -20.42 7.66
CA THR A 352 -17.45 -19.36 7.63
C THR A 352 -16.77 -17.98 7.76
N MET A 353 -17.15 -17.04 6.89
CA MET A 353 -16.66 -15.66 6.97
C MET A 353 -17.50 -14.83 7.96
N ALA A 354 -16.86 -13.84 8.58
CA ALA A 354 -17.57 -12.86 9.38
C ALA A 354 -18.52 -12.04 8.50
N SER A 355 -19.66 -11.64 9.05
CA SER A 355 -20.69 -10.84 8.36
C SER A 355 -20.17 -9.48 7.85
N ASP A 356 -19.11 -8.95 8.45
CA ASP A 356 -18.43 -7.73 8.00
C ASP A 356 -17.36 -7.95 6.91
N GLY A 357 -17.10 -9.20 6.54
CA GLY A 357 -16.11 -9.61 5.55
C GLY A 357 -14.66 -9.39 6.00
N LEU A 358 -14.41 -9.19 7.30
CA LEU A 358 -13.07 -8.99 7.87
C LEU A 358 -12.54 -10.30 8.51
N GLU A 359 -11.25 -10.56 8.32
CA GLU A 359 -10.59 -11.76 8.83
C GLU A 359 -10.62 -11.82 10.37
N ARG A 360 -10.95 -12.99 10.92
CA ARG A 360 -10.96 -13.26 12.36
C ARG A 360 -9.99 -14.36 12.69
N SER A 361 -9.50 -14.33 13.92
CA SER A 361 -8.45 -15.23 14.38
C SER A 361 -9.04 -16.40 15.16
N PHE A 362 -8.54 -17.60 14.85
CA PHE A 362 -8.62 -18.77 15.69
C PHE A 362 -7.20 -19.14 16.10
N ALA A 363 -6.95 -19.39 17.39
CA ALA A 363 -5.68 -19.96 17.81
C ALA A 363 -5.86 -20.86 19.03
N SER A 364 -5.05 -21.92 19.09
CA SER A 364 -4.91 -22.77 20.27
C SER A 364 -3.54 -22.58 20.92
N VAL A 365 -3.49 -22.70 22.24
CA VAL A 365 -2.25 -22.65 23.03
C VAL A 365 -2.26 -23.78 24.03
N SER A 366 -1.22 -24.62 24.02
CA SER A 366 -1.12 -25.78 24.92
C SER A 366 -0.22 -25.47 26.13
N LEU A 367 -0.63 -25.91 27.32
CA LEU A 367 0.02 -25.64 28.61
C LEU A 367 0.41 -26.92 29.38
N SER A 368 1.09 -27.85 28.70
CA SER A 368 1.40 -29.20 29.21
C SER A 368 2.74 -29.34 29.99
N ALA A 369 3.43 -28.25 30.34
CA ALA A 369 4.77 -28.26 30.96
C ALA A 369 4.80 -27.73 32.41
N SER A 370 5.82 -28.14 33.17
CA SER A 370 6.04 -27.66 34.54
C SER A 370 6.37 -26.16 34.56
N GLY A 371 5.57 -25.36 35.27
CA GLY A 371 5.70 -23.90 35.36
C GLY A 371 4.65 -23.09 34.57
N ASP A 372 3.71 -23.75 33.90
CA ASP A 372 2.78 -23.14 32.95
C ASP A 372 1.69 -22.25 33.55
N VAL A 373 1.43 -22.34 34.86
CA VAL A 373 0.54 -21.40 35.57
C VAL A 373 1.04 -19.95 35.44
N VAL A 374 2.35 -19.74 35.38
CA VAL A 374 2.93 -18.40 35.17
C VAL A 374 2.77 -17.94 33.72
N LYS A 375 2.83 -18.87 32.76
CA LYS A 375 2.66 -18.57 31.32
C LYS A 375 1.21 -18.26 30.96
N PHE A 376 0.24 -18.79 31.70
CA PHE A 376 -1.19 -18.54 31.46
C PHE A 376 -1.48 -17.03 31.42
N GLY A 377 -1.03 -16.28 32.43
CA GLY A 377 -1.21 -14.82 32.48
C GLY A 377 -0.61 -14.09 31.29
N ASP A 378 0.61 -14.46 30.89
CA ASP A 378 1.31 -13.85 29.73
C ASP A 378 0.62 -14.16 28.39
N ILE A 379 0.06 -15.37 28.24
CA ILE A 379 -0.66 -15.78 27.04
C ILE A 379 -1.97 -15.00 26.93
N VAL A 380 -2.75 -14.89 28.01
CA VAL A 380 -3.99 -14.13 27.95
C VAL A 380 -3.73 -12.63 27.75
N LYS A 381 -2.64 -12.11 28.33
CA LYS A 381 -2.15 -10.75 28.04
C LYS A 381 -1.93 -10.57 26.54
N LYS A 382 -1.13 -11.45 25.92
CA LYS A 382 -0.83 -11.39 24.49
C LYS A 382 -2.09 -11.46 23.63
N ILE A 383 -3.00 -12.39 23.95
CA ILE A 383 -4.28 -12.56 23.24
C ILE A 383 -5.08 -11.25 23.24
N SER A 384 -5.20 -10.61 24.39
CA SER A 384 -6.03 -9.42 24.54
C SER A 384 -5.43 -8.21 23.81
N SER A 385 -4.11 -8.03 23.89
CA SER A 385 -3.39 -6.97 23.14
C SER A 385 -3.45 -7.19 21.63
N ASP A 386 -3.23 -8.42 21.16
CA ASP A 386 -3.32 -8.79 19.74
C ASP A 386 -4.72 -8.49 19.19
N SER A 387 -5.77 -8.88 19.92
CA SER A 387 -7.17 -8.66 19.50
C SER A 387 -7.56 -7.18 19.45
N LEU A 388 -7.08 -6.36 20.40
CA LEU A 388 -7.32 -4.92 20.37
C LEU A 388 -6.58 -4.24 19.21
N GLN A 389 -5.34 -4.66 18.93
CA GLN A 389 -4.57 -4.18 17.78
C GLN A 389 -5.21 -4.58 16.44
N ALA A 390 -5.69 -5.81 16.33
CA ALA A 390 -6.42 -6.29 15.16
C ALA A 390 -7.74 -5.53 14.97
N SER A 391 -8.48 -5.25 16.05
CA SER A 391 -9.71 -4.46 16.02
C SER A 391 -9.50 -3.02 15.56
N LYS A 392 -8.43 -2.36 16.03
CA LYS A 392 -8.02 -1.03 15.53
C LYS A 392 -7.79 -1.03 14.04
N SER A 393 -7.14 -2.07 13.54
CA SER A 393 -6.89 -2.21 12.10
C SER A 393 -8.20 -2.42 11.30
N ARG A 394 -9.19 -3.10 11.90
CA ARG A 394 -10.49 -3.46 11.30
C ARG A 394 -11.53 -2.33 11.30
N SER A 395 -11.70 -1.62 12.41
CA SER A 395 -12.73 -0.58 12.58
C SER A 395 -12.56 0.60 11.61
N VAL A 396 -11.32 0.83 11.20
CA VAL A 396 -10.95 1.85 10.22
C VAL A 396 -11.32 1.41 8.78
N ILE A 397 -11.30 0.09 8.49
CA ILE A 397 -11.69 -0.50 7.19
C ILE A 397 -13.22 -0.51 7.00
N SER A 398 -14.02 -0.81 8.03
CA SER A 398 -15.49 -0.80 7.91
C SER A 398 -16.05 0.62 7.69
N SER A 399 -15.37 1.62 8.25
CA SER A 399 -15.71 3.03 8.15
C SER A 399 -15.56 3.61 6.74
N ALA A 400 -14.64 3.05 5.94
CA ALA A 400 -14.48 3.45 4.54
C ALA A 400 -15.69 3.06 3.68
N ARG A 401 -16.41 1.98 4.03
CA ARG A 401 -17.59 1.51 3.28
C ARG A 401 -18.86 2.32 3.58
N LYS A 402 -19.06 2.75 4.84
CA LYS A 402 -20.29 3.47 5.26
C LYS A 402 -20.31 4.95 4.84
N THR A 403 -19.16 5.60 4.73
CA THR A 403 -19.08 7.04 4.41
C THR A 403 -19.34 7.35 2.93
N VAL A 404 -19.37 6.30 2.07
CA VAL A 404 -19.74 6.37 0.64
C VAL A 404 -21.22 6.79 0.43
N GLY A 405 -22.04 6.74 1.48
CA GLY A 405 -23.39 7.30 1.48
C GLY A 405 -23.45 8.81 1.72
N THR A 406 -22.68 9.62 0.99
CA THR A 406 -22.88 11.09 0.98
C THR A 406 -23.22 11.60 -0.41
N LYS A 407 -24.51 11.97 -0.51
CA LYS A 407 -25.25 12.65 -1.58
C LYS A 407 -24.37 13.48 -2.52
N SER A 408 -24.04 12.94 -3.68
CA SER A 408 -23.91 13.74 -4.90
C SER A 408 -25.21 13.58 -5.70
N SER A 409 -25.83 14.69 -6.02
CA SER A 409 -27.12 14.78 -6.69
C SER A 409 -27.04 14.25 -8.14
N GLY A 410 -27.75 13.14 -8.40
CA GLY A 410 -28.36 12.84 -9.69
C GLY A 410 -27.78 11.68 -10.52
N ILE A 411 -28.06 10.42 -10.13
CA ILE A 411 -28.13 9.22 -11.02
C ILE A 411 -29.20 8.26 -10.44
N PRO A 412 -29.99 7.52 -11.26
CA PRO A 412 -31.19 6.81 -10.81
C PRO A 412 -30.93 5.55 -9.96
N SER A 413 -31.84 5.33 -9.02
CA SER A 413 -32.07 4.20 -8.11
C SER A 413 -31.36 2.88 -8.43
N LEU A 414 -30.56 2.45 -7.46
CA LEU A 414 -30.16 1.06 -7.22
C LEU A 414 -31.43 0.18 -7.17
N VAL A 415 -31.44 -0.93 -7.91
CA VAL A 415 -32.45 -1.99 -7.76
C VAL A 415 -32.16 -2.71 -6.43
N GLN A 416 -33.10 -2.63 -5.49
CA GLN A 416 -33.16 -3.53 -4.36
C GLN A 416 -33.45 -4.94 -4.90
N ILE A 417 -32.58 -5.91 -4.59
CA ILE A 417 -32.96 -7.32 -4.64
C ILE A 417 -33.21 -7.68 -3.18
N GLY A 418 -34.50 -7.84 -2.87
CA GLY A 418 -34.98 -8.30 -1.58
C GLY A 418 -34.64 -9.77 -1.37
N ASP A 419 -34.35 -10.07 -0.11
CA ASP A 419 -34.67 -11.35 0.49
C ASP A 419 -36.20 -11.50 0.43
N ASP A 420 -36.69 -12.63 -0.09
CA ASP A 420 -37.98 -13.19 0.26
C ASP A 420 -37.87 -14.72 0.10
N ASP A 421 -38.16 -15.40 1.20
CA ASP A 421 -38.41 -16.83 1.31
C ASP A 421 -39.63 -17.25 0.48
N ASP A 422 -39.63 -18.46 -0.09
CA ASP A 422 -40.79 -19.37 -0.05
C ASP A 422 -40.44 -20.75 -0.61
N GLU A 423 -41.10 -21.74 0.00
CA GLU A 423 -40.92 -23.19 -0.08
C GLU A 423 -41.52 -23.85 -1.35
N ASP A 424 -41.08 -25.09 -1.56
CA ASP A 424 -41.78 -26.23 -2.17
C ASP A 424 -41.74 -26.56 -3.68
N ALA A 425 -41.52 -27.87 -3.88
CA ALA A 425 -42.04 -28.79 -4.90
C ALA A 425 -41.18 -29.12 -6.15
N ASP A 426 -40.56 -30.31 -6.05
CA ASP A 426 -40.35 -31.36 -7.08
C ASP A 426 -40.57 -31.02 -8.57
N SER A 427 -39.54 -31.27 -9.37
CA SER A 427 -39.68 -32.10 -10.57
C SER A 427 -38.32 -32.58 -11.11
N ASP A 428 -38.13 -33.89 -11.12
CA ASP A 428 -37.12 -34.60 -11.90
C ASP A 428 -37.19 -34.23 -13.39
N TYR A 429 -36.09 -33.74 -13.98
CA TYR A 429 -35.81 -33.91 -15.42
C TYR A 429 -34.30 -33.87 -15.72
N ASP A 430 -33.78 -35.08 -15.84
CA ASP A 430 -32.83 -35.63 -16.82
C ASP A 430 -31.51 -34.92 -17.18
N ASN A 431 -30.47 -35.77 -17.14
CA ASN A 431 -29.09 -35.56 -17.51
C ASN A 431 -28.93 -35.46 -19.03
N SER A 432 -28.25 -34.41 -19.51
CA SER A 432 -27.45 -34.54 -20.72
C SER A 432 -26.16 -33.71 -20.64
N ALA A 433 -25.08 -34.42 -20.30
CA ALA A 433 -23.67 -34.20 -20.61
C ALA A 433 -23.24 -32.80 -21.10
N ALA A 434 -22.58 -32.05 -20.20
CA ALA A 434 -21.60 -31.04 -20.56
C ALA A 434 -20.18 -31.56 -20.22
N PRO A 435 -19.14 -31.23 -21.00
CA PRO A 435 -17.84 -31.88 -20.90
C PRO A 435 -17.11 -31.50 -19.61
N SER A 436 -16.74 -32.51 -18.84
CA SER A 436 -15.76 -32.43 -17.75
C SER A 436 -14.39 -32.03 -18.31
N GLY A 437 -13.92 -30.82 -17.99
CA GLY A 437 -12.63 -30.36 -18.48
C GLY A 437 -12.25 -28.93 -18.09
N GLY A 438 -12.25 -28.63 -16.80
CA GLY A 438 -11.68 -27.40 -16.26
C GLY A 438 -11.69 -27.45 -14.75
N ALA A 439 -10.60 -27.95 -14.14
CA ALA A 439 -10.44 -27.88 -12.70
C ALA A 439 -10.41 -26.40 -12.29
N GLU A 440 -11.45 -25.96 -11.59
CA GLU A 440 -11.51 -24.65 -10.97
C GLU A 440 -10.38 -24.58 -9.94
N TRP A 441 -9.39 -23.72 -10.22
CA TRP A 441 -8.20 -23.60 -9.39
C TRP A 441 -8.58 -22.86 -8.09
N ALA A 442 -8.80 -23.62 -6.99
CA ALA A 442 -8.97 -23.11 -5.63
C ALA A 442 -7.73 -23.33 -4.73
N PRO A 443 -7.12 -22.27 -4.14
CA PRO A 443 -5.96 -22.34 -3.24
C PRO A 443 -6.06 -23.36 -2.12
N PRO A 444 -5.03 -24.22 -1.90
CA PRO A 444 -4.96 -24.98 -0.67
C PRO A 444 -4.96 -24.00 0.51
N THR A 445 -5.75 -24.29 1.54
CA THR A 445 -5.86 -23.43 2.73
C THR A 445 -4.73 -23.65 3.73
N THR A 446 -4.00 -24.76 3.62
CA THR A 446 -2.88 -25.10 4.50
C THR A 446 -1.64 -24.28 4.15
N LEU A 447 -1.08 -23.58 5.13
CA LEU A 447 0.18 -22.82 4.98
C LEU A 447 1.38 -23.71 5.27
N THR A 448 2.39 -23.65 4.40
CA THR A 448 3.68 -24.36 4.57
C THR A 448 4.83 -23.37 4.48
N PRO A 449 5.83 -23.40 5.39
CA PRO A 449 6.99 -22.50 5.32
C PRO A 449 7.67 -22.53 3.94
N LEU A 450 8.12 -21.36 3.47
CA LEU A 450 8.77 -21.25 2.16
C LEU A 450 10.11 -22.00 2.15
N ASN A 451 10.24 -22.96 1.25
CA ASN A 451 11.47 -23.70 1.00
C ASN A 451 11.81 -23.68 -0.50
N TRP A 452 12.94 -23.07 -0.86
CA TRP A 452 13.38 -22.94 -2.25
C TRP A 452 13.74 -24.28 -2.91
N ALA A 453 14.10 -25.31 -2.13
CA ALA A 453 14.33 -26.65 -2.67
C ALA A 453 13.05 -27.27 -3.24
N ASP A 454 11.91 -27.04 -2.58
CA ASP A 454 10.61 -27.55 -3.03
C ASP A 454 10.14 -26.81 -4.30
N VAL A 455 10.41 -25.50 -4.38
CA VAL A 455 10.19 -24.72 -5.61
C VAL A 455 11.05 -25.28 -6.75
N ALA A 456 12.32 -25.58 -6.49
CA ALA A 456 13.23 -26.14 -7.49
C ALA A 456 12.81 -27.55 -7.97
N ALA A 457 12.14 -28.32 -7.11
CA ALA A 457 11.59 -29.64 -7.45
C ALA A 457 10.30 -29.58 -8.28
N CYS A 458 9.62 -28.43 -8.32
CA CYS A 458 8.40 -28.27 -9.11
C CYS A 458 8.66 -28.40 -10.63
N PRO A 459 7.67 -28.89 -11.41
CA PRO A 459 7.80 -28.99 -12.86
C PRO A 459 7.88 -27.60 -13.50
N GLU A 460 8.60 -27.51 -14.63
CA GLU A 460 8.61 -26.29 -15.45
C GLU A 460 7.28 -26.13 -16.20
N ILE A 461 6.74 -24.93 -16.16
CA ILE A 461 5.49 -24.53 -16.80
C ILE A 461 5.77 -23.36 -17.73
N ALA A 462 5.24 -23.41 -18.95
CA ALA A 462 5.30 -22.28 -19.87
C ALA A 462 4.44 -21.11 -19.36
N ALA A 463 5.00 -19.91 -19.38
CA ALA A 463 4.32 -18.71 -18.91
C ALA A 463 4.64 -17.51 -19.82
N VAL A 464 3.85 -16.45 -19.69
CA VAL A 464 4.13 -15.15 -20.28
C VAL A 464 4.24 -14.14 -19.16
N ARG A 465 5.38 -13.46 -19.08
CA ARG A 465 5.65 -12.39 -18.13
C ARG A 465 5.33 -11.04 -18.75
N TYR A 466 4.70 -10.18 -17.96
CA TYR A 466 4.44 -8.80 -18.30
C TYR A 466 5.02 -7.86 -17.24
N CYS A 467 5.74 -6.84 -17.67
CA CYS A 467 6.36 -5.85 -16.80
C CYS A 467 5.90 -4.46 -17.21
N VAL A 468 5.61 -3.61 -16.22
CA VAL A 468 5.24 -2.21 -16.44
C VAL A 468 6.37 -1.33 -15.93
N MET A 469 6.77 -0.37 -16.77
CA MET A 469 7.75 0.65 -16.43
C MET A 469 7.18 2.02 -16.72
N ILE A 470 7.51 3.01 -15.90
CA ILE A 470 7.19 4.40 -16.19
C ILE A 470 8.30 4.97 -17.08
N ARG A 471 7.91 5.70 -18.14
CA ARG A 471 8.90 6.37 -19.00
C ARG A 471 9.76 7.34 -18.18
N LEU A 472 11.07 7.35 -18.41
CA LEU A 472 11.99 8.28 -17.75
C LEU A 472 11.55 9.74 -17.90
N GLU A 473 10.95 10.07 -19.05
CA GLU A 473 10.48 11.42 -19.38
C GLU A 473 9.15 11.80 -18.72
N CYS A 474 8.50 10.87 -18.02
CA CYS A 474 7.20 11.11 -17.40
C CYS A 474 7.39 11.89 -16.10
N ASN A 475 7.02 13.17 -16.12
CA ASN A 475 7.09 14.06 -14.97
C ASN A 475 5.75 14.19 -14.22
N ASN A 476 4.62 13.87 -14.88
CA ASN A 476 3.30 13.83 -14.24
C ASN A 476 2.94 12.38 -13.88
N LEU A 477 3.25 11.98 -12.66
CA LEU A 477 2.99 10.62 -12.16
C LEU A 477 1.51 10.38 -11.82
N ALA A 478 0.67 11.41 -11.80
CA ALA A 478 -0.79 11.26 -11.70
C ALA A 478 -1.43 10.80 -13.02
N LYS A 479 -0.73 11.01 -14.14
CA LYS A 479 -1.09 10.48 -15.47
C LYS A 479 0.13 9.77 -16.07
N PRO A 480 0.56 8.65 -15.46
CA PRO A 480 1.82 8.03 -15.80
C PRO A 480 1.79 7.54 -17.25
N VAL A 481 2.87 7.81 -17.97
CA VAL A 481 3.08 7.22 -19.30
C VAL A 481 3.87 5.94 -19.12
N THR A 482 3.18 4.81 -19.25
CA THR A 482 3.76 3.49 -19.03
C THR A 482 4.29 2.85 -20.31
N ILE A 483 5.22 1.92 -20.14
CA ILE A 483 5.68 0.97 -21.14
C ILE A 483 5.39 -0.41 -20.57
N THR A 484 4.56 -1.19 -21.26
CA THR A 484 4.32 -2.60 -20.93
C THR A 484 5.15 -3.47 -21.86
N THR A 485 5.98 -4.34 -21.29
CA THR A 485 6.72 -5.37 -22.03
C THR A 485 6.07 -6.73 -21.84
N LYS A 486 6.21 -7.60 -22.83
CA LYS A 486 5.67 -8.97 -22.85
C LYS A 486 6.78 -9.91 -23.27
N GLN A 487 7.00 -10.98 -22.50
CA GLN A 487 8.07 -11.94 -22.77
C GLN A 487 7.61 -13.37 -22.42
N ALA A 488 7.79 -14.30 -23.35
CA ALA A 488 7.60 -15.72 -23.08
C ALA A 488 8.71 -16.23 -22.14
N THR A 489 8.33 -17.02 -21.15
CA THR A 489 9.21 -17.53 -20.11
C THR A 489 8.79 -18.93 -19.65
N LYS A 490 9.58 -19.51 -18.75
CA LYS A 490 9.29 -20.76 -18.04
C LYS A 490 9.40 -20.49 -16.55
N ILE A 491 8.48 -21.08 -15.78
CA ILE A 491 8.44 -20.94 -14.33
C ILE A 491 8.34 -22.30 -13.64
N LYS A 492 8.78 -22.37 -12.39
CA LYS A 492 8.43 -23.40 -11.42
C LYS A 492 7.63 -22.76 -10.31
N LEU A 493 6.48 -23.32 -9.96
CA LEU A 493 5.53 -22.69 -9.03
C LEU A 493 5.08 -23.70 -7.97
N LEU A 494 5.26 -23.33 -6.70
CA LEU A 494 4.76 -24.11 -5.58
C LEU A 494 3.24 -23.96 -5.46
N THR A 495 2.52 -25.08 -5.36
CA THR A 495 1.06 -25.08 -5.27
C THR A 495 0.55 -24.69 -3.89
N THR A 496 1.30 -24.98 -2.83
CA THR A 496 0.96 -24.59 -1.45
C THR A 496 1.44 -23.17 -1.15
N PRO A 497 0.60 -22.33 -0.54
CA PRO A 497 1.03 -21.01 -0.09
C PRO A 497 1.86 -21.10 1.20
N PHE A 498 2.77 -20.14 1.39
CA PHE A 498 3.49 -19.97 2.67
C PHE A 498 2.95 -18.82 3.52
N ALA A 499 2.19 -17.91 2.90
CA ALA A 499 1.49 -16.84 3.59
C ALA A 499 0.15 -16.57 2.91
N LYS A 500 -0.80 -16.02 3.68
CA LYS A 500 -2.11 -15.60 3.21
C LYS A 500 -2.42 -14.24 3.83
N GLY A 501 -2.82 -13.30 2.98
CA GLY A 501 -3.40 -12.03 3.41
C GLY A 501 -4.91 -11.99 3.15
N ALA A 502 -5.53 -10.84 3.39
CA ALA A 502 -6.99 -10.68 3.31
C ALA A 502 -7.60 -11.05 1.94
N MET A 503 -6.87 -10.82 0.84
CA MET A 503 -7.39 -11.03 -0.52
C MET A 503 -6.51 -11.92 -1.39
N ARG A 504 -5.27 -12.21 -0.96
CA ARG A 504 -4.28 -12.94 -1.77
C ARG A 504 -3.49 -13.96 -0.97
N THR A 505 -3.17 -15.08 -1.59
CA THR A 505 -2.19 -16.07 -1.09
C THR A 505 -0.83 -15.83 -1.72
N ALA A 506 0.26 -16.12 -1.00
CA ALA A 506 1.63 -15.98 -1.46
C ALA A 506 2.32 -17.35 -1.58
N HIS A 507 2.94 -17.60 -2.74
CA HIS A 507 3.52 -18.88 -3.14
C HIS A 507 4.96 -18.69 -3.61
N GLY A 508 5.83 -19.67 -3.34
CA GLY A 508 7.18 -19.67 -3.90
C GLY A 508 7.16 -19.93 -5.41
N MET A 509 7.91 -19.14 -6.18
CA MET A 509 8.03 -19.28 -7.62
C MET A 509 9.48 -19.05 -8.08
N GLN A 510 9.92 -19.74 -9.10
CA GLN A 510 11.16 -19.44 -9.81
C GLN A 510 10.88 -19.20 -11.29
N ASP A 511 11.33 -18.08 -11.85
CA ASP A 511 11.40 -17.85 -13.29
C ASP A 511 12.73 -18.43 -13.81
N THR A 512 12.68 -19.60 -14.45
CA THR A 512 13.88 -20.35 -14.84
C THR A 512 14.56 -19.75 -16.08
N THR A 513 13.83 -19.00 -16.90
CA THR A 513 14.41 -18.33 -18.09
C THR A 513 15.24 -17.10 -17.69
N LEU A 514 14.79 -16.40 -16.64
CA LEU A 514 15.44 -15.21 -16.10
C LEU A 514 16.36 -15.52 -14.91
N GLY A 515 16.23 -16.71 -14.30
CA GLY A 515 16.98 -17.09 -13.10
C GLY A 515 16.58 -16.26 -11.88
N LEU A 516 15.27 -16.06 -11.69
CA LEU A 516 14.73 -15.22 -10.61
C LEU A 516 13.91 -16.02 -9.63
N ASP A 517 14.23 -15.88 -8.35
CA ASP A 517 13.44 -16.40 -7.25
C ASP A 517 12.43 -15.33 -6.81
N LEU A 518 11.15 -15.68 -6.87
CA LEU A 518 10.02 -14.77 -6.78
C LEU A 518 8.92 -15.34 -5.86
N ILE A 519 8.05 -14.45 -5.42
CA ILE A 519 6.83 -14.74 -4.69
C ILE A 519 5.65 -14.47 -5.61
N ALA A 520 4.90 -15.51 -5.97
CA ALA A 520 3.68 -15.41 -6.75
C ALA A 520 2.47 -15.17 -5.83
N LYS A 521 1.62 -14.20 -6.17
CA LYS A 521 0.43 -13.83 -5.38
C LYS A 521 -0.85 -14.03 -6.18
N PHE A 522 -1.75 -14.86 -5.66
CA PHE A 522 -3.03 -15.20 -6.28
C PHE A 522 -4.19 -14.59 -5.51
N TYR A 523 -5.13 -13.97 -6.21
CA TYR A 523 -6.41 -13.56 -5.64
C TYR A 523 -7.30 -14.78 -5.37
N PHE A 524 -8.12 -14.73 -4.31
CA PHE A 524 -9.09 -15.77 -3.98
C PHE A 524 -10.47 -15.18 -3.66
N GLY A 525 -11.51 -16.03 -3.63
CA GLY A 525 -12.89 -15.62 -3.36
C GLY A 525 -13.48 -14.72 -4.46
N THR A 526 -14.35 -13.78 -4.09
CA THR A 526 -14.97 -12.81 -5.03
C THR A 526 -13.95 -11.88 -5.68
N ALA A 527 -12.74 -11.74 -5.11
CA ALA A 527 -11.66 -10.97 -5.71
C ALA A 527 -10.97 -11.71 -6.87
N ALA A 528 -11.12 -13.04 -6.97
CA ALA A 528 -10.52 -13.85 -8.04
C ALA A 528 -11.21 -13.68 -9.40
N THR A 529 -12.44 -13.16 -9.44
CA THR A 529 -13.23 -13.01 -10.68
C THR A 529 -12.91 -11.72 -11.45
N MET A 530 -11.94 -10.93 -11.00
CA MET A 530 -11.65 -9.59 -11.52
C MET A 530 -10.22 -9.45 -12.07
N ASP A 531 -10.00 -9.90 -13.30
CA ASP A 531 -8.69 -9.88 -14.01
C ASP A 531 -8.03 -8.48 -14.10
N HIS A 532 -8.80 -7.40 -14.01
CA HIS A 532 -8.28 -6.04 -14.11
C HIS A 532 -7.42 -5.63 -12.90
N HIS A 533 -7.67 -6.21 -11.72
CA HIS A 533 -6.93 -5.89 -10.49
C HIS A 533 -5.43 -6.15 -10.61
N VAL A 534 -5.03 -7.26 -11.24
CA VAL A 534 -3.62 -7.66 -11.38
C VAL A 534 -2.81 -6.62 -12.19
N ARG A 535 -3.41 -6.03 -13.22
CA ARG A 535 -2.74 -5.03 -14.06
C ARG A 535 -2.60 -3.70 -13.34
N GLU A 536 -3.65 -3.29 -12.63
CA GLU A 536 -3.65 -2.07 -11.83
C GLU A 536 -2.66 -2.17 -10.66
N ASP A 537 -2.56 -3.32 -9.99
CA ASP A 537 -1.57 -3.58 -8.93
C ASP A 537 -0.14 -3.35 -9.41
N VAL A 538 0.19 -3.85 -10.61
CA VAL A 538 1.52 -3.70 -11.20
C VAL A 538 1.77 -2.25 -11.63
N GLU A 539 0.74 -1.54 -12.12
CA GLU A 539 0.83 -0.10 -12.38
C GLU A 539 1.07 0.69 -11.08
N MET A 540 0.36 0.38 -9.99
CA MET A 540 0.54 1.00 -8.67
C MET A 540 1.98 0.82 -8.17
N HIS A 541 2.52 -0.39 -8.25
CA HIS A 541 3.91 -0.66 -7.87
C HIS A 541 4.90 0.18 -8.68
N ALA A 542 4.70 0.31 -9.99
CA ALA A 542 5.57 1.12 -10.84
C ALA A 542 5.53 2.62 -10.46
N ILE A 543 4.34 3.15 -10.11
CA ILE A 543 4.18 4.53 -9.65
C ILE A 543 4.83 4.73 -8.28
N ALA A 544 4.56 3.84 -7.33
CA ALA A 544 5.10 3.90 -5.98
C ALA A 544 6.63 3.83 -6.00
N LYS A 545 7.22 2.91 -6.77
CA LYS A 545 8.68 2.82 -6.96
C LYS A 545 9.25 4.10 -7.54
N ARG A 546 8.61 4.68 -8.55
CA ARG A 546 9.08 5.95 -9.14
C ARG A 546 9.02 7.10 -8.14
N LEU A 547 7.96 7.20 -7.35
CA LEU A 547 7.84 8.22 -6.30
C LEU A 547 8.87 8.03 -5.20
N ALA A 548 9.11 6.78 -4.78
CA ALA A 548 10.15 6.44 -3.81
C ALA A 548 11.54 6.83 -4.31
N THR A 549 11.83 6.57 -5.59
CA THR A 549 13.05 7.05 -6.24
C THR A 549 13.17 8.57 -6.20
N GLU A 550 12.10 9.34 -6.44
CA GLU A 550 12.15 10.80 -6.35
C GLU A 550 12.32 11.31 -4.91
N PHE A 551 11.66 10.68 -3.94
CA PHE A 551 11.81 10.98 -2.51
C PHE A 551 13.26 10.78 -2.06
N SER A 552 13.81 9.61 -2.42
CA SER A 552 15.16 9.16 -2.07
C SER A 552 16.29 9.93 -2.75
N LYS A 553 15.99 10.77 -3.74
CA LYS A 553 16.99 11.68 -4.34
C LYS A 553 17.33 12.88 -3.44
N SER A 554 16.48 13.19 -2.47
CA SER A 554 16.67 14.36 -1.64
C SER A 554 17.76 14.10 -0.59
N PRO A 555 18.82 14.93 -0.52
CA PRO A 555 19.86 14.77 0.50
C PRO A 555 19.34 15.03 1.92
N CYS A 556 18.17 15.67 2.03
CA CYS A 556 17.47 15.96 3.27
C CYS A 556 16.75 14.73 3.86
N VAL A 557 16.59 13.67 3.07
CA VAL A 557 16.06 12.39 3.55
C VAL A 557 17.21 11.61 4.19
N GLU A 558 17.02 11.18 5.44
CA GLU A 558 18.04 10.41 6.16
C GLU A 558 18.06 8.95 5.74
N ASN A 559 16.89 8.32 5.76
CA ASN A 559 16.69 6.94 5.32
C ASN A 559 15.87 6.98 4.04
N GLY A 560 16.54 6.81 2.88
CA GLY A 560 15.82 6.70 1.62
C GLY A 560 15.04 5.38 1.58
N VAL A 561 13.94 5.39 0.83
CA VAL A 561 13.04 4.24 0.65
C VAL A 561 13.00 3.78 -0.80
N ASP A 562 12.64 2.53 -1.01
CA ASP A 562 12.42 1.95 -2.34
C ASP A 562 11.26 0.96 -2.31
N PHE A 563 10.66 0.70 -3.46
CA PHE A 563 9.68 -0.38 -3.64
C PHE A 563 10.28 -1.50 -4.48
N ILE A 564 9.91 -2.74 -4.18
CA ILE A 564 10.22 -3.84 -5.09
C ILE A 564 9.44 -3.71 -6.40
N SER A 565 10.02 -4.24 -7.47
CA SER A 565 9.37 -4.29 -8.77
C SER A 565 8.48 -5.51 -8.87
N THR A 566 7.21 -5.30 -9.23
CA THR A 566 6.23 -6.38 -9.42
C THR A 566 5.91 -6.54 -10.90
N CYS A 567 5.65 -7.77 -11.32
CA CYS A 567 5.21 -8.13 -12.67
C CYS A 567 3.96 -9.00 -12.58
N TRP A 568 3.24 -9.16 -13.68
CA TRP A 568 2.19 -10.20 -13.74
C TRP A 568 2.56 -11.30 -14.71
N TYR A 569 2.01 -12.48 -14.45
CA TYR A 569 2.27 -13.69 -15.21
C TYR A 569 0.95 -14.27 -15.70
N GLU A 570 0.99 -14.79 -16.91
CA GLU A 570 -0.09 -15.52 -17.56
C GLU A 570 0.37 -16.95 -17.79
N VAL A 571 -0.39 -17.92 -17.28
CA VAL A 571 -0.14 -19.35 -17.41
C VAL A 571 -1.42 -19.99 -17.91
N ALA A 572 -1.33 -20.82 -18.95
CA ALA A 572 -2.50 -21.48 -19.52
C ALA A 572 -3.25 -22.30 -18.45
N GLY A 573 -4.57 -22.12 -18.37
CA GLY A 573 -5.42 -22.81 -17.41
C GLY A 573 -5.31 -22.32 -15.95
N ARG A 574 -4.73 -21.15 -15.71
CA ARG A 574 -4.63 -20.52 -14.38
C ARG A 574 -5.07 -19.05 -14.43
N PRO A 575 -5.60 -18.49 -13.32
CA PRO A 575 -5.88 -17.06 -13.24
C PRO A 575 -4.58 -16.26 -13.30
N LEU A 576 -4.69 -15.00 -13.74
CA LEU A 576 -3.57 -14.07 -13.70
C LEU A 576 -3.10 -13.86 -12.26
N PHE A 577 -1.79 -13.72 -12.08
CA PHE A 577 -1.19 -13.49 -10.78
C PHE A 577 -0.03 -12.51 -10.87
N THR A 578 0.23 -11.79 -9.78
CA THR A 578 1.43 -10.95 -9.67
C THR A 578 2.59 -11.78 -9.14
N ALA A 579 3.82 -11.47 -9.54
CA ALA A 579 5.01 -12.01 -8.93
C ALA A 579 6.03 -10.91 -8.63
N GLU A 580 6.64 -11.00 -7.46
CA GLU A 580 7.55 -10.01 -6.92
C GLU A 580 8.77 -10.66 -6.23
N PRO A 581 9.90 -9.96 -6.08
CA PRO A 581 11.05 -10.46 -5.36
C PRO A 581 10.74 -10.79 -3.90
N HIS A 582 11.35 -11.86 -3.37
CA HIS A 582 11.29 -12.15 -1.95
C HIS A 582 12.06 -11.09 -1.13
N ILE A 583 11.42 -10.51 -0.13
CA ILE A 583 12.05 -9.58 0.82
C ILE A 583 12.34 -10.35 2.12
N PRO A 584 13.61 -10.65 2.44
CA PRO A 584 13.94 -11.32 3.70
C PRO A 584 13.84 -10.36 4.89
N GLY A 585 13.27 -10.82 6.00
CA GLY A 585 13.23 -10.13 7.28
C GLY A 585 11.82 -9.96 7.84
N ASP A 586 11.72 -9.21 8.93
CA ASP A 586 10.45 -9.03 9.66
C ASP A 586 9.54 -8.05 8.93
N TYR A 587 8.44 -8.59 8.39
CA TYR A 587 7.43 -7.81 7.69
C TYR A 587 6.67 -6.91 8.67
N LYS A 588 6.56 -5.62 8.33
CA LYS A 588 5.83 -4.63 9.13
C LYS A 588 4.98 -3.73 8.26
N LYS A 589 3.81 -3.37 8.76
CA LYS A 589 2.95 -2.31 8.20
C LYS A 589 3.17 -1.02 8.98
N TYR A 590 3.49 0.07 8.29
CA TYR A 590 3.84 1.37 8.88
C TYR A 590 2.67 2.36 8.87
N ASN A 591 1.81 2.26 7.85
CA ASN A 591 0.51 2.92 7.80
C ASN A 591 -0.45 2.08 6.96
N ASN A 592 -1.74 2.40 7.00
CA ASN A 592 -2.74 1.74 6.16
C ASN A 592 -3.39 2.73 5.17
N ASN A 593 -4.31 2.22 4.34
CA ASN A 593 -5.05 3.04 3.38
C ASN A 593 -6.19 3.86 3.99
N SER A 594 -6.36 3.88 5.32
CA SER A 594 -7.52 4.49 5.98
C SER A 594 -7.14 5.28 7.24
N GLY A 595 -5.88 5.72 7.34
CA GLY A 595 -5.41 6.68 8.35
C GLY A 595 -4.90 6.07 9.66
N TRP A 596 -4.73 4.74 9.74
CA TRP A 596 -3.92 4.14 10.81
C TRP A 596 -2.44 4.41 10.60
N VAL A 597 -1.74 4.70 11.70
CA VAL A 597 -0.31 4.99 11.75
C VAL A 597 0.32 4.06 12.78
N GLY A 598 1.44 3.43 12.44
CA GLY A 598 2.22 2.64 13.38
C GLY A 598 2.82 3.49 14.51
N ASP A 599 3.40 2.85 15.52
CA ASP A 599 4.02 3.57 16.63
C ASP A 599 5.35 4.23 16.21
N ALA A 600 5.32 5.54 15.99
CA ALA A 600 6.48 6.33 15.59
C ALA A 600 7.48 6.59 16.73
N MET A 601 7.11 6.37 18.00
CA MET A 601 8.05 6.45 19.12
C MET A 601 8.93 5.20 19.20
N ALA A 602 8.37 4.05 18.80
CA ALA A 602 9.07 2.78 18.77
C ALA A 602 9.86 2.54 17.47
N ASP A 603 9.51 3.21 16.37
CA ASP A 603 10.09 2.91 15.05
C ASP A 603 10.22 4.13 14.12
N ASP A 604 11.45 4.54 13.82
CA ASP A 604 11.78 5.65 12.92
C ASP A 604 11.38 5.38 11.45
N GLN A 605 11.19 4.12 11.07
CA GLN A 605 10.70 3.77 9.74
C GLN A 605 9.24 4.23 9.54
N VAL A 606 8.46 4.32 10.61
CA VAL A 606 7.11 4.92 10.59
C VAL A 606 7.21 6.41 10.25
N VAL A 607 8.17 7.14 10.83
CA VAL A 607 8.42 8.57 10.54
C VAL A 607 8.72 8.78 9.06
N THR A 608 9.59 7.93 8.51
CA THR A 608 9.96 7.97 7.08
C THR A 608 8.77 7.61 6.18
N ALA A 609 8.01 6.56 6.51
CA ALA A 609 6.82 6.15 5.78
C ALA A 609 5.75 7.26 5.75
N GLN A 610 5.48 7.90 6.89
CA GLN A 610 4.56 9.04 6.98
C GLN A 610 5.01 10.22 6.11
N ALA A 611 6.30 10.54 6.11
CA ALA A 611 6.84 11.59 5.26
C ALA A 611 6.77 11.25 3.76
N PHE A 612 6.96 9.97 3.40
CA PHE A 612 6.84 9.51 2.02
C PHE A 612 5.39 9.62 1.50
N SER A 613 4.40 9.20 2.28
CA SER A 613 2.98 9.35 1.91
C SER A 613 2.63 10.83 1.68
N HIS A 614 3.03 11.72 2.59
CA HIS A 614 2.84 13.16 2.42
C HIS A 614 3.58 13.71 1.18
N PHE A 615 4.85 13.35 1.00
CA PHE A 615 5.62 13.73 -0.18
C PHE A 615 4.93 13.30 -1.49
N SER A 616 4.35 12.09 -1.53
CA SER A 616 3.67 11.59 -2.73
C SER A 616 2.45 12.43 -3.12
N PHE A 617 1.73 12.98 -2.14
CA PHE A 617 0.61 13.89 -2.35
C PHE A 617 1.07 15.24 -2.91
N GLU A 618 2.10 15.84 -2.30
CA GLU A 618 2.66 17.11 -2.75
C GLU A 618 3.29 16.98 -4.15
N GLN A 619 4.06 15.91 -4.38
CA GLN A 619 4.72 15.62 -5.66
C GLN A 619 3.72 15.38 -6.80
N SER A 620 2.53 14.82 -6.48
CA SER A 620 1.46 14.61 -7.45
C SER A 620 0.52 15.81 -7.59
N LYS A 621 0.75 16.90 -6.85
CA LYS A 621 -0.16 18.06 -6.76
C LYS A 621 -1.58 17.66 -6.35
N GLY A 622 -1.68 16.79 -5.35
CA GLY A 622 -2.93 16.34 -4.75
C GLY A 622 -3.77 15.41 -5.63
N GLN A 623 -3.24 14.94 -6.75
CA GLN A 623 -3.98 14.04 -7.65
C GLN A 623 -3.95 12.58 -7.19
N LEU A 624 -2.90 12.19 -6.47
CA LEU A 624 -2.77 10.87 -5.86
C LEU A 624 -1.94 10.89 -4.57
N MET A 625 -2.06 9.84 -3.76
CA MET A 625 -1.26 9.63 -2.56
C MET A 625 -0.97 8.14 -2.40
N VAL A 626 0.29 7.78 -2.14
CA VAL A 626 0.70 6.41 -1.83
C VAL A 626 0.56 6.16 -0.33
N VAL A 627 -0.15 5.12 0.04
CA VAL A 627 -0.46 4.68 1.40
C VAL A 627 -0.37 3.15 1.50
N ASP A 628 -0.76 2.58 2.64
CA ASP A 628 -0.58 1.16 2.95
C ASP A 628 0.89 0.73 2.86
N LEU A 629 1.77 1.57 3.40
CA LEU A 629 3.21 1.36 3.37
C LEU A 629 3.58 0.20 4.30
N GLN A 630 4.11 -0.86 3.70
CA GLN A 630 4.44 -2.11 4.36
C GLN A 630 5.63 -2.79 3.69
N GLY A 631 6.41 -3.56 4.45
CA GLY A 631 7.59 -4.27 3.95
C GLY A 631 8.62 -4.51 5.05
N VAL A 632 9.90 -4.53 4.71
CA VAL A 632 11.01 -4.79 5.64
C VAL A 632 11.97 -3.62 5.60
N GLY A 633 12.13 -2.94 6.74
CA GLY A 633 12.93 -1.72 6.84
C GLY A 633 12.50 -0.68 5.80
N SER A 634 13.45 -0.19 5.00
CA SER A 634 13.21 0.82 3.96
C SER A 634 12.78 0.26 2.59
N ILE A 635 12.53 -1.05 2.49
CA ILE A 635 12.04 -1.69 1.26
C ILE A 635 10.56 -2.04 1.43
N PHE A 636 9.73 -1.43 0.59
CA PHE A 636 8.28 -1.58 0.63
C PHE A 636 7.74 -2.47 -0.50
N THR A 637 6.56 -3.03 -0.27
CA THR A 637 5.77 -3.83 -1.23
C THR A 637 4.28 -3.57 -1.01
N ASP A 638 3.44 -4.00 -1.95
CA ASP A 638 1.98 -3.91 -1.89
C ASP A 638 1.44 -2.52 -1.49
N PRO A 639 1.82 -1.44 -2.20
CA PRO A 639 1.26 -0.13 -1.93
C PRO A 639 -0.23 -0.09 -2.32
N GLN A 640 -0.97 0.80 -1.65
CA GLN A 640 -2.25 1.29 -2.14
C GLN A 640 -2.10 2.75 -2.59
N ILE A 641 -2.81 3.12 -3.65
CA ILE A 641 -2.91 4.51 -4.11
C ILE A 641 -4.32 5.04 -3.89
N HIS A 642 -4.45 6.17 -3.21
CA HIS A 642 -5.63 7.02 -3.29
C HIS A 642 -5.49 7.94 -4.49
N SER A 643 -6.52 8.07 -5.32
CA SER A 643 -6.50 8.95 -6.49
C SER A 643 -7.86 9.61 -6.70
N LEU A 644 -7.85 10.84 -7.21
CA LEU A 644 -9.07 11.53 -7.64
C LEU A 644 -9.78 10.83 -8.80
N ASN A 645 -9.10 9.91 -9.50
CA ASN A 645 -9.75 9.03 -10.46
C ASN A 645 -10.27 7.77 -9.75
N ALA A 646 -11.56 7.78 -9.38
CA ALA A 646 -12.21 6.68 -8.68
C ALA A 646 -12.27 5.36 -9.48
N ALA A 647 -12.08 5.39 -10.80
CA ALA A 647 -12.09 4.21 -11.65
C ALA A 647 -10.74 3.48 -11.70
N LYS A 648 -9.73 3.93 -10.96
CA LYS A 648 -8.39 3.32 -10.92
C LYS A 648 -8.04 2.81 -9.53
N TYR A 649 -7.16 1.82 -9.48
CA TYR A 649 -6.43 1.35 -8.29
C TYR A 649 -7.29 0.53 -7.32
N GLY A 650 -8.29 -0.15 -7.86
CA GLY A 650 -9.15 -1.10 -7.14
C GLY A 650 -9.94 -0.52 -5.96
N HIS A 651 -10.57 -1.41 -5.19
CA HIS A 651 -11.43 -1.05 -4.06
C HIS A 651 -10.70 -0.38 -2.88
N GLY A 652 -9.37 -0.50 -2.82
CA GLY A 652 -8.58 0.16 -1.79
C GLY A 652 -8.35 1.66 -2.03
N ASN A 653 -8.68 2.17 -3.22
CA ASN A 653 -8.69 3.60 -3.53
C ASN A 653 -9.91 4.28 -2.90
N LEU A 654 -9.69 5.00 -1.81
CA LEU A 654 -10.73 5.76 -1.10
C LEU A 654 -10.80 7.23 -1.55
N GLY A 655 -10.11 7.58 -2.64
CA GLY A 655 -10.12 8.91 -3.25
C GLY A 655 -9.73 10.03 -2.28
N GLU A 656 -10.40 11.17 -2.40
CA GLU A 656 -10.17 12.34 -1.55
C GLU A 656 -10.44 12.05 -0.06
N ALA A 657 -11.44 11.21 0.24
CA ALA A 657 -11.74 10.79 1.60
C ALA A 657 -10.55 10.04 2.22
N GLY A 658 -9.93 9.12 1.48
CA GLY A 658 -8.72 8.42 1.92
C GLY A 658 -7.54 9.36 2.19
N MET A 659 -7.30 10.32 1.29
CA MET A 659 -6.25 11.33 1.46
C MET A 659 -6.49 12.20 2.69
N ALA A 660 -7.73 12.64 2.89
CA ALA A 660 -8.10 13.46 4.04
C ALA A 660 -7.99 12.70 5.36
N THR A 661 -8.35 11.41 5.33
CA THR A 661 -8.22 10.51 6.48
C THR A 661 -6.75 10.31 6.87
N PHE A 662 -5.84 10.20 5.89
CA PHE A 662 -4.39 10.20 6.15
C PHE A 662 -3.96 11.52 6.83
N PHE A 663 -4.33 12.68 6.29
CA PHE A 663 -3.93 13.96 6.86
C PHE A 663 -4.57 14.28 8.21
N ALA A 664 -5.70 13.65 8.54
CA ALA A 664 -6.35 13.81 9.85
C ALA A 664 -5.50 13.23 11.00
N THR A 665 -4.75 12.15 10.72
CA THR A 665 -3.87 11.47 11.67
C THR A 665 -2.38 11.78 11.47
N HIS A 666 -2.00 12.28 10.30
CA HIS A 666 -0.65 12.69 9.99
C HIS A 666 -0.21 13.89 10.85
N ARG A 667 1.01 13.83 11.37
CA ARG A 667 1.72 14.98 11.93
C ARG A 667 3.00 15.19 11.16
N CYS A 668 3.24 16.42 10.72
CA CYS A 668 4.48 16.74 10.03
C CYS A 668 5.67 16.45 10.97
N ASN A 669 6.66 15.75 10.42
CA ASN A 669 7.82 15.30 11.17
C ASN A 669 9.11 15.93 10.62
N ARG A 670 10.25 15.57 11.23
CA ARG A 670 11.58 16.06 10.85
C ARG A 670 11.90 15.92 9.36
N ILE A 671 11.43 14.86 8.70
CA ILE A 671 11.65 14.63 7.26
C ILE A 671 10.71 15.48 6.42
N CYS A 672 9.44 15.62 6.81
CA CYS A 672 8.49 16.54 6.16
C CYS A 672 9.02 17.97 6.16
N ASN A 673 9.55 18.41 7.29
CA ASN A 673 10.13 19.74 7.47
C ASN A 673 11.41 19.92 6.65
N ALA A 674 12.27 18.90 6.60
CA ALA A 674 13.49 18.92 5.80
C ALA A 674 13.18 18.96 4.29
N LEU A 675 12.08 18.34 3.87
CA LEU A 675 11.55 18.39 2.50
C LEU A 675 10.68 19.62 2.20
N ARG A 676 10.41 20.47 3.21
CA ARG A 676 9.58 21.67 3.08
C ARG A 676 8.16 21.37 2.58
N LEU A 677 7.58 20.25 3.03
CA LEU A 677 6.21 19.87 2.69
C LEU A 677 5.19 20.78 3.42
N THR A 678 4.05 21.05 2.79
CA THR A 678 3.01 21.92 3.34
C THR A 678 2.39 21.29 4.59
N PRO A 679 2.40 21.93 5.77
CA PRO A 679 1.73 21.36 6.94
C PRO A 679 0.20 21.42 6.84
N TYR A 680 -0.46 20.38 7.34
CA TYR A 680 -1.94 20.25 7.43
C TYR A 680 -2.44 20.04 8.87
N ASP A 681 -1.52 19.88 9.83
CA ASP A 681 -1.80 19.71 11.25
C ASP A 681 -1.87 21.04 12.03
N GLY A 682 -1.80 22.17 11.31
CA GLY A 682 -1.78 23.51 11.89
C GLY A 682 -0.40 23.98 12.36
N THR A 683 0.65 23.16 12.20
CA THR A 683 2.02 23.61 12.48
C THR A 683 2.55 24.54 11.40
N GLU A 684 3.43 25.47 11.78
CA GLU A 684 4.16 26.28 10.82
C GLU A 684 5.47 25.60 10.43
N LEU A 685 5.88 25.78 9.16
CA LEU A 685 7.18 25.31 8.72
C LEU A 685 8.28 26.06 9.50
N PRO A 686 9.25 25.35 10.10
CA PRO A 686 10.37 26.00 10.76
C PRO A 686 11.17 26.86 9.75
N PRO A 687 11.84 27.94 10.19
CA PRO A 687 12.62 28.80 9.29
C PRO A 687 13.70 28.01 8.51
N GLU A 688 14.13 28.53 7.36
CA GLU A 688 15.21 27.90 6.59
C GLU A 688 16.51 27.85 7.41
N PRO A 689 17.14 26.67 7.57
CA PRO A 689 18.43 26.61 8.23
C PRO A 689 19.45 27.45 7.45
N PRO A 690 20.37 28.15 8.13
CA PRO A 690 21.36 28.97 7.46
C PRO A 690 22.18 28.13 6.48
N THR A 691 22.27 28.59 5.22
CA THR A 691 23.08 27.95 4.18
C THR A 691 24.57 28.10 4.52
N GLY A 692 25.17 27.04 5.09
CA GLY A 692 26.58 27.06 5.50
C GLY A 692 27.09 25.73 6.06
N THR A 693 27.64 24.90 5.16
CA THR A 693 28.72 23.91 5.34
C THR A 693 28.85 23.14 6.66
N ASN A 694 28.26 21.94 6.68
CA ASN A 694 29.02 20.71 6.83
C ASN A 694 28.45 19.72 5.81
N VAL A 695 29.26 19.19 4.90
CA VAL A 695 28.79 18.12 3.99
C VAL A 695 28.60 16.90 4.89
N ALA A 696 27.34 16.58 5.19
CA ALA A 696 27.03 15.36 5.92
C ALA A 696 27.68 14.17 5.19
N PRO A 697 28.27 13.21 5.91
CA PRO A 697 28.88 12.05 5.28
C PRO A 697 27.86 11.34 4.39
N ASP A 698 28.35 10.78 3.29
CA ASP A 698 27.50 10.09 2.32
C ASP A 698 26.81 8.90 3.01
N LYS A 699 25.49 8.82 2.86
CA LYS A 699 24.65 7.88 3.62
C LYS A 699 24.52 6.57 2.86
N ILE A 700 24.42 5.47 3.60
CA ILE A 700 24.08 4.17 3.02
C ILE A 700 22.56 4.08 2.89
N MET A 701 22.12 3.56 1.75
CA MET A 701 20.72 3.32 1.42
C MET A 701 20.53 1.85 1.09
N THR A 702 19.37 1.31 1.47
CA THR A 702 18.92 -0.01 1.03
C THR A 702 18.05 0.16 -0.21
N CYS A 703 18.37 -0.58 -1.27
CA CYS A 703 17.73 -0.49 -2.57
C CYS A 703 17.27 -1.85 -3.06
N SER A 704 16.20 -1.88 -3.86
CA SER A 704 15.80 -3.06 -4.63
C SER A 704 16.33 -2.95 -6.06
N CYS A 705 17.07 -3.98 -6.49
CA CYS A 705 17.60 -4.05 -7.85
C CYS A 705 16.46 -4.07 -8.87
N GLY A 706 16.41 -3.10 -9.78
CA GLY A 706 15.39 -3.02 -10.83
C GLY A 706 15.47 -4.11 -11.90
N ILE A 707 16.40 -5.06 -11.78
CA ILE A 707 16.64 -6.15 -12.72
C ILE A 707 16.28 -7.50 -12.11
N CYS A 708 16.99 -7.88 -11.04
CA CYS A 708 16.78 -9.17 -10.38
C CYS A 708 15.91 -9.08 -9.13
N GLY A 709 15.56 -7.87 -8.66
CA GLY A 709 14.81 -7.69 -7.43
C GLY A 709 15.61 -7.81 -6.14
N GLY A 710 16.86 -8.29 -6.21
CA GLY A 710 17.73 -8.48 -5.05
C GLY A 710 17.91 -7.19 -4.25
N ILE A 711 17.84 -7.33 -2.93
CA ILE A 711 18.02 -6.24 -1.97
C ILE A 711 19.51 -6.05 -1.70
N PHE A 712 20.00 -4.82 -1.81
CA PHE A 712 21.40 -4.49 -1.59
C PHE A 712 21.55 -3.09 -1.02
N THR A 713 22.71 -2.80 -0.45
CA THR A 713 23.04 -1.46 0.05
C THR A 713 23.98 -0.73 -0.91
N MET A 714 23.84 0.59 -0.98
CA MET A 714 24.75 1.47 -1.72
C MET A 714 24.80 2.86 -1.10
N PHE A 715 25.85 3.63 -1.40
CA PHE A 715 25.91 5.02 -1.00
C PHE A 715 24.91 5.89 -1.77
N HIS A 716 24.34 6.90 -1.12
CA HIS A 716 23.39 7.85 -1.70
C HIS A 716 24.01 8.56 -2.91
N SER A 717 25.28 8.96 -2.88
CA SER A 717 25.93 9.54 -4.07
C SER A 717 25.91 8.60 -5.28
N GLY A 718 26.16 7.30 -5.06
CA GLY A 718 26.10 6.26 -6.09
C GLY A 718 24.68 6.03 -6.60
N PHE A 719 23.68 6.06 -5.71
CA PHE A 719 22.27 6.02 -6.08
C PHE A 719 21.93 7.20 -7.02
N ILE A 720 22.30 8.43 -6.64
CA ILE A 720 22.09 9.64 -7.44
C ILE A 720 22.75 9.55 -8.82
N GLU A 721 23.94 8.98 -8.91
CA GLU A 721 24.63 8.80 -10.19
C GLU A 721 23.90 7.82 -11.12
N GLU A 722 23.38 6.73 -10.56
CA GLU A 722 22.70 5.69 -11.34
C GLU A 722 21.32 6.14 -11.84
N VAL A 723 20.51 6.77 -10.96
CA VAL A 723 19.16 7.25 -11.32
C VAL A 723 19.15 8.46 -12.27
N LYS A 724 20.30 9.07 -12.56
CA LYS A 724 20.43 10.05 -13.66
C LYS A 724 20.29 9.39 -15.03
N ASN A 725 20.70 8.13 -15.14
CA ASN A 725 20.78 7.41 -16.41
C ASN A 725 19.61 6.44 -16.58
N TYR A 726 19.06 5.92 -15.49
CA TYR A 726 18.03 4.89 -15.47
C TYR A 726 16.87 5.25 -14.52
N THR A 727 15.70 4.62 -14.71
CA THR A 727 14.59 4.73 -13.74
C THR A 727 14.86 4.02 -12.43
N ASP A 728 15.69 2.97 -12.47
CA ASP A 728 15.96 2.06 -11.37
C ASP A 728 17.47 1.88 -11.18
N VAL A 729 17.87 1.44 -9.98
CA VAL A 729 19.25 1.07 -9.66
C VAL A 729 19.47 -0.44 -9.78
N SER A 730 20.74 -0.83 -9.99
CA SER A 730 21.14 -2.21 -10.25
C SER A 730 22.18 -2.67 -9.22
N CYS A 731 21.98 -3.88 -8.69
CA CYS A 731 22.92 -4.46 -7.74
C CYS A 731 24.27 -4.78 -8.41
N PRO A 732 25.37 -4.89 -7.63
CA PRO A 732 26.69 -5.18 -8.18
C PRO A 732 26.75 -6.44 -9.07
N PRO A 733 26.13 -7.59 -8.73
CA PRO A 733 26.09 -8.75 -9.61
C PRO A 733 25.45 -8.44 -10.98
N CYS A 734 24.32 -7.73 -11.01
CA CYS A 734 23.68 -7.35 -12.26
C CYS A 734 24.54 -6.39 -13.09
N LYS A 735 25.27 -5.46 -12.44
CA LYS A 735 26.22 -4.57 -13.14
C LYS A 735 27.34 -5.36 -13.82
N VAL A 736 27.89 -6.39 -13.16
CA VAL A 736 28.88 -7.28 -13.77
C VAL A 736 28.30 -7.98 -15.01
N HIS A 737 27.06 -8.47 -14.94
CA HIS A 737 26.39 -9.05 -16.10
C HIS A 737 26.12 -8.02 -17.21
N PHE A 738 25.81 -6.78 -16.86
CA PHE A 738 25.68 -5.71 -17.85
C PHE A 738 26.96 -5.52 -18.63
N ASP A 739 28.07 -5.35 -17.91
CA ASP A 739 29.36 -5.06 -18.50
C ASP A 739 29.85 -6.21 -19.37
N LYS A 740 29.69 -7.45 -18.91
CA LYS A 740 30.04 -8.67 -19.67
C LYS A 740 29.22 -8.85 -20.95
N THR A 741 27.99 -8.33 -20.98
CA THR A 741 27.07 -8.48 -22.13
C THR A 741 26.93 -7.21 -22.96
N LYS A 742 27.83 -6.24 -22.79
CA LYS A 742 27.90 -5.05 -23.65
C LYS A 742 28.28 -5.46 -25.07
N THR A 743 27.40 -5.17 -26.01
CA THR A 743 27.63 -5.42 -27.44
C THR A 743 27.33 -4.17 -28.22
N SER A 744 28.21 -3.85 -29.18
CA SER A 744 28.04 -2.71 -30.08
C SER A 744 27.19 -3.12 -31.27
N ILE A 745 25.97 -2.58 -31.35
CA ILE A 745 25.02 -2.82 -32.44
C ILE A 745 25.02 -1.59 -33.35
N ALA A 746 25.28 -1.81 -34.65
CA ALA A 746 25.20 -0.75 -35.65
C ALA A 746 23.75 -0.30 -35.84
N CYS A 747 23.51 1.00 -35.74
CA CYS A 747 22.21 1.59 -36.06
C CYS A 747 21.84 1.31 -37.52
N LEU A 748 20.69 0.67 -37.76
CA LEU A 748 20.17 0.45 -39.13
C LEU A 748 19.87 1.76 -39.89
N GLY A 749 19.75 2.87 -39.15
CA GLY A 749 19.56 4.23 -39.66
C GLY A 749 20.83 4.87 -40.21
N CYS A 750 21.77 5.17 -39.32
CA CYS A 750 22.97 5.97 -39.61
C CYS A 750 24.27 5.18 -39.58
N GLY A 751 24.23 3.86 -39.39
CA GLY A 751 25.40 2.98 -39.30
C GLY A 751 26.22 3.13 -38.01
N LYS A 752 26.02 4.20 -37.23
CA LYS A 752 26.75 4.44 -35.98
C LYS A 752 26.49 3.30 -34.98
N ALA A 753 27.57 2.69 -34.51
CA ALA A 753 27.52 1.69 -33.46
C ALA A 753 27.10 2.33 -32.13
N LYS A 754 26.13 1.70 -31.45
CA LYS A 754 25.81 1.99 -30.05
C LYS A 754 25.99 0.74 -29.22
N THR A 755 26.62 0.89 -28.06
CA THR A 755 26.85 -0.21 -27.13
C THR A 755 25.63 -0.36 -26.22
N PHE A 756 25.11 -1.58 -26.12
CA PHE A 756 23.97 -1.94 -25.27
C PHE A 756 24.28 -3.22 -24.51
N SER A 757 23.76 -3.37 -23.29
CA SER A 757 23.84 -4.65 -22.56
C SER A 757 22.71 -5.58 -23.02
N LEU A 758 23.04 -6.73 -23.59
CA LEU A 758 22.04 -7.74 -23.96
C LEU A 758 21.29 -8.28 -22.73
N TYR A 759 21.98 -8.40 -21.58
CA TYR A 759 21.37 -8.81 -20.32
C TYR A 759 20.27 -7.84 -19.86
N TRP A 760 20.51 -6.52 -19.91
CA TRP A 760 19.51 -5.52 -19.52
C TRP A 760 18.21 -5.65 -20.33
N TYR A 761 18.34 -5.73 -21.67
CA TYR A 761 17.20 -5.86 -22.56
C TYR A 761 16.45 -7.17 -22.34
N LYS A 762 17.17 -8.28 -22.15
CA LYS A 762 16.58 -9.58 -21.80
C LYS A 762 15.75 -9.50 -20.52
N MET A 763 16.30 -8.92 -19.44
CA MET A 763 15.64 -8.89 -18.14
C MET A 763 14.44 -7.93 -18.09
N LYS A 764 14.48 -6.83 -18.86
CA LYS A 764 13.36 -5.91 -19.02
C LYS A 764 12.30 -6.40 -20.02
N GLY A 765 12.52 -7.54 -20.70
CA GLY A 765 11.63 -8.06 -21.74
C GLY A 765 11.52 -7.14 -22.96
N MET A 766 12.61 -6.43 -23.27
CA MET A 766 12.67 -5.46 -24.36
C MET A 766 13.54 -6.00 -25.50
N ASP A 767 13.15 -5.68 -26.73
CA ASP A 767 14.00 -5.90 -27.89
C ASP A 767 15.19 -4.96 -27.89
N THR A 768 16.35 -5.46 -28.33
CA THR A 768 17.54 -4.62 -28.50
C THR A 768 17.29 -3.53 -29.54
N PRO A 769 17.75 -2.28 -29.33
CA PRO A 769 17.41 -1.18 -30.22
C PRO A 769 18.08 -1.35 -31.58
N LYS A 770 17.27 -1.44 -32.64
CA LYS A 770 17.75 -1.45 -34.03
C LYS A 770 18.22 -0.06 -34.52
N TYR A 771 17.80 1.00 -33.84
CA TYR A 771 18.08 2.39 -34.22
C TYR A 771 18.62 3.19 -33.04
N CYS A 772 19.55 4.11 -33.30
CA CYS A 772 20.20 4.91 -32.27
C CYS A 772 19.35 6.08 -31.74
N SER A 773 18.30 6.47 -32.45
CA SER A 773 17.37 7.53 -32.06
C SER A 773 16.02 7.36 -32.75
N LYS A 774 14.98 8.00 -32.20
CA LYS A 774 13.66 8.09 -32.85
C LYS A 774 13.76 8.70 -34.26
N ALA A 775 14.68 9.65 -34.46
CA ALA A 775 14.94 10.24 -35.77
C ALA A 775 15.51 9.22 -36.78
N CYS A 776 16.46 8.38 -36.37
CA CYS A 776 16.99 7.32 -37.24
C CYS A 776 15.96 6.24 -37.57
N LYS A 777 15.08 5.90 -36.61
CA LYS A 777 13.95 5.00 -36.85
C LYS A 777 12.98 5.61 -37.88
N ALA A 778 12.56 6.85 -37.67
CA ALA A 778 11.64 7.56 -38.56
C ALA A 778 12.20 7.84 -39.97
N ALA A 779 13.52 7.95 -40.11
CA ALA A 779 14.17 8.19 -41.40
C ALA A 779 14.31 6.92 -42.28
N LYS A 780 14.27 5.72 -41.68
CA LYS A 780 14.43 4.43 -42.38
C LYS A 780 13.16 3.59 -42.44
N GLU A 781 12.21 3.78 -41.53
CA GLU A 781 10.86 3.28 -41.77
C GLU A 781 10.40 3.88 -43.11
N PRO A 782 9.94 3.07 -44.08
CA PRO A 782 9.32 3.63 -45.26
C PRO A 782 8.28 4.62 -44.73
N LYS A 783 8.20 5.82 -45.32
CA LYS A 783 7.03 6.68 -45.09
C LYS A 783 5.85 5.81 -45.45
N ALA A 784 5.25 5.12 -44.48
CA ALA A 784 3.88 4.73 -44.56
C ALA A 784 3.24 6.05 -44.94
N LYS A 785 2.68 6.10 -46.15
CA LYS A 785 1.84 7.22 -46.56
C LYS A 785 1.03 7.53 -45.30
N PRO A 786 1.02 8.79 -44.82
CA PRO A 786 0.29 9.14 -43.60
C PRO A 786 -1.03 8.40 -43.71
N PRO A 787 -1.43 7.59 -42.70
CA PRO A 787 -2.59 6.71 -42.84
C PRO A 787 -3.66 7.58 -43.47
N LYS A 788 -4.04 7.26 -44.72
CA LYS A 788 -5.00 8.09 -45.48
C LYS A 788 -6.08 8.38 -44.46
N PRO A 789 -6.35 9.66 -44.11
CA PRO A 789 -7.11 10.02 -42.92
C PRO A 789 -8.26 9.06 -42.83
N GLN A 790 -8.18 8.18 -41.82
CA GLN A 790 -8.83 6.87 -41.81
C GLN A 790 -10.24 7.07 -42.35
N SER A 791 -10.51 6.55 -43.55
CA SER A 791 -11.64 7.00 -44.38
C SER A 791 -12.94 6.94 -43.59
N TRP A 792 -13.04 5.97 -42.67
CA TRP A 792 -14.14 5.83 -41.72
C TRP A 792 -14.45 7.10 -40.92
N LYS A 793 -13.48 7.90 -40.43
CA LYS A 793 -13.79 9.16 -39.71
C LYS A 793 -14.44 10.16 -40.65
N LYS A 794 -13.95 10.26 -41.88
CA LYS A 794 -14.53 11.12 -42.91
C LYS A 794 -15.90 10.59 -43.36
N THR A 795 -16.07 9.28 -43.51
CA THR A 795 -17.32 8.61 -43.86
C THR A 795 -18.36 8.76 -42.75
N VAL A 796 -17.98 8.58 -41.48
CA VAL A 796 -18.85 8.77 -40.32
C VAL A 796 -19.25 10.24 -40.22
N CYS A 797 -18.30 11.17 -40.31
CA CYS A 797 -18.61 12.60 -40.33
C CYS A 797 -19.46 13.02 -41.54
N GLN A 798 -19.28 12.40 -42.71
CA GLN A 798 -20.10 12.64 -43.91
C GLN A 798 -21.49 12.01 -43.81
N ALA A 799 -21.62 10.83 -43.20
CA ALA A 799 -22.90 10.19 -42.91
C ALA A 799 -23.71 11.00 -41.88
N ILE A 800 -23.04 11.54 -40.87
CA ILE A 800 -23.61 12.48 -39.89
C ILE A 800 -24.01 13.79 -40.58
N ALA A 801 -23.16 14.36 -41.43
CA ALA A 801 -23.47 15.58 -42.18
C ALA A 801 -24.56 15.40 -43.26
N ALA A 802 -24.76 14.17 -43.75
CA ALA A 802 -25.84 13.81 -44.67
C ALA A 802 -27.19 13.59 -43.96
N CYS A 803 -27.21 13.41 -42.65
CA CYS A 803 -28.43 13.41 -41.83
C CYS A 803 -28.94 14.86 -41.63
N LYS A 804 -29.24 15.56 -42.72
CA LYS A 804 -29.97 16.85 -42.73
C LYS A 804 -31.49 16.59 -42.64
N GLN A 805 -31.92 15.88 -41.62
CA GLN A 805 -33.34 15.78 -41.26
C GLN A 805 -33.43 16.24 -39.80
N PRO A 806 -33.96 17.44 -39.52
CA PRO A 806 -34.05 17.97 -38.16
C PRO A 806 -34.97 17.14 -37.23
N ASP A 807 -35.69 16.14 -37.76
CA ASP A 807 -36.87 15.60 -37.09
C ASP A 807 -36.86 14.06 -36.89
N GLY A 808 -35.69 13.39 -36.80
CA GLY A 808 -35.64 11.91 -36.79
C GLY A 808 -34.59 11.24 -35.89
N TRP A 809 -34.97 10.08 -35.34
CA TRP A 809 -34.14 9.15 -34.55
C TRP A 809 -33.61 8.01 -35.44
N SER A 810 -32.62 8.24 -36.30
CA SER A 810 -32.14 7.18 -37.22
C SER A 810 -30.65 7.21 -37.59
N ILE A 811 -29.85 8.05 -36.91
CA ILE A 811 -28.43 8.28 -37.26
C ILE A 811 -27.62 6.97 -37.22
N LEU A 812 -27.85 6.11 -36.21
CA LEU A 812 -27.11 4.84 -36.06
C LEU A 812 -27.41 3.84 -37.19
N ALA A 813 -28.65 3.79 -37.67
CA ALA A 813 -29.04 2.93 -38.79
C ALA A 813 -28.45 3.44 -40.11
N ALA A 814 -28.40 4.75 -40.34
CA ALA A 814 -27.78 5.35 -41.51
C ALA A 814 -26.25 5.11 -41.56
N VAL A 815 -25.57 5.27 -40.41
CA VAL A 815 -24.14 4.96 -40.27
C VAL A 815 -23.88 3.48 -40.48
N GLY A 816 -24.67 2.59 -39.88
CA GLY A 816 -24.56 1.15 -40.04
C GLY A 816 -24.75 0.69 -41.49
N ASN A 817 -25.79 1.19 -42.18
CA ASN A 817 -26.05 0.85 -43.58
C ASN A 817 -24.93 1.32 -44.53
N LYS A 818 -24.29 2.46 -44.24
CA LYS A 818 -23.16 2.95 -45.03
C LYS A 818 -21.88 2.14 -44.78
N LEU A 819 -21.65 1.69 -43.56
CA LEU A 819 -20.56 0.77 -43.24
C LEU A 819 -20.76 -0.59 -43.93
N LYS A 820 -21.99 -1.11 -43.97
CA LYS A 820 -22.34 -2.33 -44.73
C LYS A 820 -22.16 -2.17 -46.25
N GLN A 821 -22.28 -0.95 -46.80
CA GLN A 821 -21.96 -0.68 -48.21
C GLN A 821 -20.44 -0.63 -48.48
N MET A 822 -19.63 -0.29 -47.47
CA MET A 822 -18.16 -0.27 -47.60
C MET A 822 -17.53 -1.63 -47.33
N ASP A 823 -18.13 -2.40 -46.43
CA ASP A 823 -17.78 -3.78 -46.13
C ASP A 823 -19.09 -4.60 -46.08
N PRO A 824 -19.41 -5.38 -47.12
CA PRO A 824 -20.63 -6.19 -47.19
C PRO A 824 -20.77 -7.20 -46.04
N THR A 825 -19.66 -7.55 -45.38
CA THR A 825 -19.62 -8.48 -44.24
C THR A 825 -19.96 -7.81 -42.90
N PHE A 826 -20.02 -6.48 -42.87
CA PHE A 826 -20.32 -5.72 -41.66
C PHE A 826 -21.77 -5.93 -41.18
N SER A 827 -21.92 -6.51 -39.99
CA SER A 827 -23.20 -6.70 -39.32
C SER A 827 -23.49 -5.52 -38.38
N VAL A 828 -24.41 -4.65 -38.80
CA VAL A 828 -24.88 -3.50 -37.98
C VAL A 828 -25.41 -3.96 -36.61
N LYS A 829 -26.03 -5.14 -36.56
CA LYS A 829 -26.62 -5.70 -35.35
C LYS A 829 -25.55 -6.14 -34.34
N GLU A 830 -24.48 -6.80 -34.80
CA GLU A 830 -23.39 -7.26 -33.92
C GLU A 830 -22.52 -6.11 -33.40
N HIS A 831 -22.42 -5.03 -34.17
CA HIS A 831 -21.53 -3.90 -33.86
C HIS A 831 -22.28 -2.67 -33.30
N ALA A 832 -23.56 -2.85 -32.94
CA ALA A 832 -24.41 -1.78 -32.41
C ALA A 832 -23.87 -1.11 -31.12
N PRO A 833 -23.30 -1.84 -30.14
CA PRO A 833 -22.74 -1.21 -28.93
C PRO A 833 -21.53 -0.31 -29.24
N SER A 834 -20.62 -0.75 -30.11
CA SER A 834 -19.45 0.04 -30.52
C SER A 834 -19.84 1.26 -31.36
N LEU A 835 -20.91 1.16 -32.15
CA LEU A 835 -21.48 2.29 -32.88
C LEU A 835 -22.09 3.33 -31.94
N LYS A 836 -22.78 2.90 -30.87
CA LYS A 836 -23.30 3.77 -29.81
C LYS A 836 -22.16 4.55 -29.15
N GLU A 837 -21.12 3.86 -28.66
CA GLU A 837 -19.98 4.50 -27.99
C GLU A 837 -19.27 5.54 -28.89
N LEU A 838 -19.16 5.24 -30.19
CA LEU A 838 -18.55 6.15 -31.15
C LEU A 838 -19.37 7.44 -31.34
N VAL A 839 -20.69 7.33 -31.33
CA VAL A 839 -21.61 8.44 -31.54
C VAL A 839 -21.80 9.27 -30.25
N GLU A 840 -21.70 8.67 -29.06
CA GLU A 840 -21.71 9.37 -27.76
C GLU A 840 -20.54 10.35 -27.60
N ARG A 841 -19.41 10.10 -28.27
CA ARG A 841 -18.24 10.99 -28.26
C ARG A 841 -18.45 12.29 -29.03
N LEU A 842 -19.60 12.47 -29.69
CA LEU A 842 -19.93 13.68 -30.43
C LEU A 842 -20.69 14.67 -29.52
N PRO A 843 -20.26 15.93 -29.43
CA PRO A 843 -20.81 16.89 -28.47
C PRO A 843 -22.28 17.27 -28.70
N ASN A 844 -22.83 17.02 -29.90
CA ASN A 844 -24.16 17.48 -30.32
C ASN A 844 -25.12 16.33 -30.69
N VAL A 845 -24.95 15.14 -30.10
CA VAL A 845 -25.84 13.99 -30.37
C VAL A 845 -26.55 13.55 -29.09
N GLU A 846 -27.85 13.27 -29.18
CA GLU A 846 -28.67 12.65 -28.13
C GLU A 846 -28.99 11.22 -28.54
N ILE A 847 -28.83 10.27 -27.61
CA ILE A 847 -29.13 8.85 -27.81
C ILE A 847 -30.24 8.43 -26.84
N ARG A 848 -31.21 7.67 -27.34
CA ARG A 848 -32.22 6.97 -26.55
C ARG A 848 -32.06 5.46 -26.71
N ASP A 849 -32.12 4.80 -25.58
CA ASP A 849 -32.18 3.34 -25.48
C ASP A 849 -33.65 2.93 -25.30
N ASN A 850 -34.09 1.89 -26.00
CA ASN A 850 -35.46 1.40 -25.86
C ASN A 850 -35.64 0.41 -24.68
N GLY A 851 -34.58 0.15 -23.90
CA GLY A 851 -34.67 -0.46 -22.56
C GLY A 851 -35.16 -1.91 -22.50
N VAL A 852 -35.16 -2.65 -23.63
CA VAL A 852 -35.67 -4.02 -23.65
C VAL A 852 -34.66 -4.99 -23.03
N VAL A 853 -35.02 -5.59 -21.89
CA VAL A 853 -34.16 -6.51 -21.10
C VAL A 853 -34.00 -7.89 -21.76
N LYS A 854 -34.91 -8.28 -22.66
CA LYS A 854 -34.82 -9.52 -23.47
C LYS A 854 -35.18 -9.25 -24.93
N GLY A 855 -34.16 -9.01 -25.76
CA GLY A 855 -34.26 -8.76 -27.21
C GLY A 855 -33.00 -8.03 -27.73
N PRO A 856 -32.79 -7.90 -29.06
CA PRO A 856 -31.64 -7.14 -29.58
C PRO A 856 -31.80 -5.65 -29.23
N ALA A 857 -30.81 -5.08 -28.54
CA ALA A 857 -30.83 -3.67 -28.15
C ALA A 857 -30.97 -2.76 -29.38
N VAL A 858 -32.01 -1.91 -29.37
CA VAL A 858 -32.27 -0.94 -30.45
C VAL A 858 -31.93 0.44 -29.92
N TYR A 859 -30.88 1.03 -30.48
CA TYR A 859 -30.41 2.36 -30.13
C TYR A 859 -30.86 3.38 -31.17
N PHE A 860 -31.43 4.47 -30.68
CA PHE A 860 -31.92 5.57 -31.48
C PHE A 860 -31.05 6.79 -31.20
N ALA A 861 -30.57 7.48 -32.25
CA ALA A 861 -29.77 8.70 -32.08
C ALA A 861 -30.28 9.83 -32.97
N ARG A 862 -30.32 11.05 -32.41
CA ARG A 862 -30.66 12.30 -33.11
C ARG A 862 -29.60 13.38 -32.82
N LEU A 863 -29.41 14.32 -33.73
CA LEU A 863 -28.61 15.52 -33.45
C LEU A 863 -29.43 16.46 -32.55
N LYS A 864 -28.78 17.10 -31.57
CA LYS A 864 -29.39 18.10 -30.69
C LYS A 864 -29.71 19.40 -31.41
#